data_AF-A0A954GNE5-F1
#
_entry.id   AF-A0A954GNE5-F1
#
_cell.length_a   1.000
_cell.length_b   1.000
_cell.length_c   1.000
_cell.angle_alpha   90.00
_cell.angle_beta   90.00
_cell.angle_gamma   90.00
#
_symmetry.space_group_name_H-M   'P 1'
#
loop_
_entity.id
_entity.type
_entity.pdbx_description
1 polymer ?
#
loop_
_entity_poly.entity_id
_entity_poly.type
_entity_poly.pdbx_seq_one_letter_code
_entity_poly.pdbx_strand_id
1 'polypeptide(L)'
;SNVQFAIDPNTGRMVVIEMNPRVSRSSALASKATGFPIAKIAAKLAVGYTLDEIPNDITRETMACFEPTIDYVVTKIPRWTFEKFPDADPTLTVQMKSVGETMAIGRTFKESLQKALRGLETGHFGLGGGKKDLWGTDKQPAIEDIRRNLSVPNVDRMFNLRYAFKAGMTVDDVFRLTNIDPWFLRQLQDVVNCEEEIRAVGQLEHLSDDLMRKAKEYGFSDRQLSFWLNSTEIDIRNSRKQRGILPTYKQVDTCAAEFEAYTPYYYSTYEQQDETPPRHQFAPDGHGLLAKDGSVDPATSHLQANEINSRPDGSQKRIMILGGGPNRIGQGIEFDYCCCHASFAMKELGVESIMVNSNPETVSTDYDTSDILFFEPLTTEDVLNICDAMKPDGVIVQFGGQTPLNLAKGLEAAGVPIIGTSPKMIDAAEDREKFQEILHRIGLRQPPNGIAVDVEGARAQAARIGYPILVRPSYVLGGRAMEICHAEDQLVRYMTEAVDASPDHPVLIDKFLEDAIEVDVDAVSDGETTLVGGVMEHIEEAGVHSGDSACALPPYSLPDSVIQEIKQATYALANELCVRGLMNIQYAVKKIGDEYVVYILEVNPRASRTSPFVSKATGLPLARMAAKIMAGVSLKEQGLDQEVWPTHCSVKESVFPFSRFHGVDIILGPEMRSTGEVMGIADDFAAAFAKGQQAAGIDIPREGTVFISMAGQHKHAMIEPTRQLQELGFKIISTSGTASVLAEAGIEVEVVKKVQEGRPNLLDYMVNGEVQIIFNTPSGRGSRTEEGKIRAAAVTYGVPCVTTLPGCIAMVRALQFQHEHPSPVVKALQDWHPNN
;
A
#
# COMPACT_ATOMS: atom_id res chain seq x y z
N SER A 1 -23.48 -15.15 -5.68
CA SER A 1 -23.98 -13.80 -5.97
C SER A 1 -24.18 -13.04 -4.67
N ASN A 2 -24.18 -11.70 -4.69
CA ASN A 2 -24.45 -10.87 -3.50
C ASN A 2 -25.78 -10.12 -3.68
N VAL A 3 -26.63 -10.11 -2.65
CA VAL A 3 -27.93 -9.42 -2.65
C VAL A 3 -27.94 -8.36 -1.56
N GLN A 4 -28.46 -7.17 -1.87
CA GLN A 4 -28.57 -6.08 -0.91
C GLN A 4 -30.04 -5.73 -0.64
N PHE A 5 -30.33 -5.43 0.62
CA PHE A 5 -31.66 -5.07 1.10
C PHE A 5 -31.61 -3.79 1.92
N ALA A 6 -32.72 -3.04 1.94
CA ALA A 6 -33.01 -2.04 2.94
C ALA A 6 -34.19 -2.53 3.80
N ILE A 7 -34.08 -2.39 5.12
CA ILE A 7 -35.11 -2.79 6.07
C ILE A 7 -35.52 -1.56 6.88
N ASP A 8 -36.82 -1.25 6.91
CA ASP A 8 -37.36 -0.22 7.80
C ASP A 8 -37.36 -0.74 9.24
N PRO A 9 -36.62 -0.10 10.17
CA PRO A 9 -36.47 -0.59 11.55
C PRO A 9 -37.78 -0.54 12.35
N ASN A 10 -38.78 0.26 11.95
CA ASN A 10 -40.04 0.40 12.68
C ASN A 10 -41.11 -0.61 12.24
N THR A 11 -41.07 -1.04 10.98
CA THR A 11 -42.12 -1.88 10.38
C THR A 11 -41.63 -3.25 9.94
N GLY A 12 -40.32 -3.44 9.84
CA GLY A 12 -39.72 -4.65 9.25
C GLY A 12 -39.90 -4.75 7.73
N ARG A 13 -40.41 -3.69 7.07
CA ARG A 13 -40.56 -3.67 5.61
C ARG A 13 -39.20 -3.83 4.96
N MET A 14 -39.03 -4.91 4.20
CA MET A 14 -37.82 -5.22 3.45
C MET A 14 -37.98 -4.85 1.97
N VAL A 15 -36.96 -4.21 1.40
CA VAL A 15 -36.88 -3.82 -0.02
C VAL A 15 -35.57 -4.31 -0.59
N VAL A 16 -35.62 -5.00 -1.74
CA VAL A 16 -34.41 -5.38 -2.50
C VAL A 16 -33.85 -4.14 -3.17
N ILE A 17 -32.54 -3.91 -3.02
CA ILE A 17 -31.83 -2.77 -3.62
C ILE A 17 -31.17 -3.21 -4.93
N GLU A 18 -30.30 -4.22 -4.86
CA GLU A 18 -29.60 -4.74 -6.03
C GLU A 18 -29.15 -6.19 -5.84
N MET A 19 -28.75 -6.81 -6.95
CA MET A 19 -28.11 -8.12 -7.02
C MET A 19 -26.84 -7.99 -7.87
N ASN A 20 -25.72 -8.47 -7.33
CA ASN A 20 -24.44 -8.57 -8.03
C ASN A 20 -24.20 -10.04 -8.42
N PRO A 21 -24.39 -10.43 -9.71
CA PRO A 21 -24.31 -11.82 -10.17
C PRO A 21 -22.85 -12.27 -10.41
N ARG A 22 -21.98 -12.00 -9.45
CA ARG A 22 -20.54 -12.34 -9.46
C ARG A 22 -20.00 -12.34 -8.03
N VAL A 23 -18.72 -12.71 -7.88
CA VAL A 23 -17.95 -12.42 -6.66
C VAL A 23 -17.80 -10.90 -6.48
N SER A 24 -17.67 -10.45 -5.24
CA SER A 24 -17.57 -9.06 -4.83
C SER A 24 -16.63 -8.90 -3.64
N ARG A 25 -16.31 -7.66 -3.27
CA ARG A 25 -15.63 -7.36 -2.00
C ARG A 25 -16.35 -7.99 -0.81
N SER A 26 -17.68 -8.00 -0.83
CA SER A 26 -18.48 -8.63 0.21
C SER A 26 -18.39 -10.16 0.22
N SER A 27 -18.20 -10.81 -0.93
CA SER A 27 -17.95 -12.26 -0.93
C SER A 27 -16.54 -12.60 -0.43
N ALA A 28 -15.54 -11.76 -0.72
CA ALA A 28 -14.21 -11.93 -0.13
C ALA A 28 -14.26 -11.78 1.40
N LEU A 29 -14.86 -10.68 1.90
CA LEU A 29 -15.11 -10.47 3.32
C LEU A 29 -15.87 -11.64 3.96
N ALA A 30 -16.96 -12.10 3.35
CA ALA A 30 -17.72 -13.23 3.87
C ALA A 30 -16.91 -14.54 3.89
N SER A 31 -16.06 -14.77 2.88
CA SER A 31 -15.20 -15.96 2.84
C SER A 31 -14.20 -15.94 4.00
N LYS A 32 -13.59 -14.79 4.30
CA LYS A 32 -12.69 -14.66 5.45
C LYS A 32 -13.44 -14.72 6.78
N ALA A 33 -14.60 -14.07 6.87
CA ALA A 33 -15.41 -14.06 8.08
C ALA A 33 -15.90 -15.45 8.49
N THR A 34 -16.25 -16.29 7.52
CA THR A 34 -16.86 -17.61 7.77
C THR A 34 -15.89 -18.77 7.60
N GLY A 35 -14.75 -18.56 6.93
CA GLY A 35 -13.89 -19.64 6.46
C GLY A 35 -14.40 -20.35 5.19
N PHE A 36 -15.59 -20.01 4.66
CA PHE A 36 -16.16 -20.67 3.49
C PHE A 36 -15.62 -20.05 2.17
N PRO A 37 -14.89 -20.78 1.32
CA PRO A 37 -14.19 -20.20 0.16
C PRO A 37 -15.12 -20.00 -1.05
N ILE A 38 -15.93 -18.93 -1.02
CA ILE A 38 -17.01 -18.68 -2.00
C ILE A 38 -16.52 -18.74 -3.45
N ALA A 39 -15.38 -18.11 -3.77
CA ALA A 39 -14.87 -18.07 -5.14
C ALA A 39 -14.41 -19.46 -5.64
N LYS A 40 -13.73 -20.24 -4.78
CA LYS A 40 -13.26 -21.59 -5.07
C LYS A 40 -14.44 -22.54 -5.34
N ILE A 41 -15.49 -22.43 -4.52
CA ILE A 41 -16.71 -23.24 -4.67
C ILE A 41 -17.48 -22.80 -5.91
N ALA A 42 -17.65 -21.50 -6.14
CA ALA A 42 -18.32 -20.98 -7.33
C ALA A 42 -17.64 -21.42 -8.64
N ALA A 43 -16.31 -21.50 -8.67
CA ALA A 43 -15.57 -22.01 -9.82
C ALA A 43 -15.85 -23.49 -10.10
N LYS A 44 -15.95 -24.34 -9.06
CA LYS A 44 -16.33 -25.76 -9.20
C LYS A 44 -17.78 -25.90 -9.70
N LEU A 45 -18.71 -25.13 -9.14
CA LEU A 45 -20.11 -25.13 -9.60
C LEU A 45 -20.23 -24.74 -11.08
N ALA A 46 -19.42 -23.78 -11.55
CA ALA A 46 -19.44 -23.33 -12.94
C ALA A 46 -19.05 -24.42 -13.96
N VAL A 47 -18.37 -25.48 -13.52
CA VAL A 47 -17.99 -26.63 -14.37
C VAL A 47 -18.87 -27.87 -14.11
N GLY A 48 -19.99 -27.72 -13.40
CA GLY A 48 -21.04 -28.73 -13.31
C GLY A 48 -21.16 -29.46 -11.97
N TYR A 49 -20.29 -29.18 -10.99
CA TYR A 49 -20.46 -29.74 -9.64
C TYR A 49 -21.72 -29.19 -8.95
N THR A 50 -22.24 -29.96 -7.99
CA THR A 50 -23.24 -29.49 -7.02
C THR A 50 -22.61 -29.32 -5.63
N LEU A 51 -23.27 -28.56 -4.74
CA LEU A 51 -22.71 -28.24 -3.42
C LEU A 51 -22.49 -29.48 -2.54
N ASP A 52 -23.32 -30.51 -2.71
CA ASP A 52 -23.25 -31.79 -2.02
C ASP A 52 -22.16 -32.73 -2.57
N GLU A 53 -21.46 -32.34 -3.65
CA GLU A 53 -20.31 -33.06 -4.21
C GLU A 53 -18.97 -32.43 -3.82
N ILE A 54 -18.98 -31.21 -3.25
CA ILE A 54 -17.78 -30.46 -2.92
C ILE A 54 -17.52 -30.58 -1.41
N PRO A 55 -16.38 -31.14 -0.96
CA PRO A 55 -16.04 -31.18 0.47
C PRO A 55 -15.82 -29.78 1.05
N ASN A 56 -16.10 -29.62 2.34
CA ASN A 56 -15.74 -28.43 3.12
C ASN A 56 -14.24 -28.51 3.50
N ASP A 57 -13.45 -27.58 2.97
CA ASP A 57 -11.99 -27.56 3.15
C ASP A 57 -11.54 -27.49 4.63
N ILE A 58 -12.34 -26.84 5.49
CA ILE A 58 -11.96 -26.55 6.88
C ILE A 58 -12.20 -27.74 7.81
N THR A 59 -13.39 -28.35 7.73
CA THR A 59 -13.76 -29.48 8.59
C THR A 59 -13.32 -30.82 8.01
N ARG A 60 -13.15 -30.93 6.68
CA ARG A 60 -12.81 -32.16 5.93
C ARG A 60 -13.77 -33.35 6.11
N GLU A 61 -14.77 -33.22 6.97
CA GLU A 61 -15.80 -34.24 7.26
C GLU A 61 -17.17 -33.88 6.67
N THR A 62 -17.42 -32.59 6.37
CA THR A 62 -18.69 -32.09 5.84
C THR A 62 -18.60 -31.70 4.37
N MET A 63 -19.74 -31.47 3.72
CA MET A 63 -19.82 -30.97 2.33
C MET A 63 -20.10 -29.47 2.31
N ALA A 64 -19.96 -28.82 1.16
CA ALA A 64 -20.18 -27.39 0.97
C ALA A 64 -21.67 -26.98 0.97
N CYS A 65 -22.60 -27.95 1.04
CA CYS A 65 -24.05 -27.71 1.09
C CYS A 65 -24.55 -27.43 2.51
N PHE A 66 -24.11 -26.32 3.11
CA PHE A 66 -24.53 -25.88 4.44
C PHE A 66 -24.52 -24.35 4.54
N GLU A 67 -25.06 -23.82 5.62
CA GLU A 67 -24.92 -22.40 5.98
C GLU A 67 -23.91 -22.27 7.14
N PRO A 68 -22.81 -21.53 6.96
CA PRO A 68 -21.84 -21.36 8.03
C PRO A 68 -22.45 -20.73 9.28
N THR A 69 -22.06 -21.25 10.44
CA THR A 69 -22.39 -20.68 11.74
C THR A 69 -21.11 -20.22 12.41
N ILE A 70 -21.10 -18.99 12.92
CA ILE A 70 -19.94 -18.39 13.59
C ILE A 70 -20.28 -18.12 15.05
N ASP A 71 -19.33 -18.35 15.95
CA ASP A 71 -19.44 -18.10 17.39
C ASP A 71 -18.68 -16.83 17.83
N TYR A 72 -18.39 -15.96 16.86
CA TYR A 72 -17.67 -14.70 17.02
C TYR A 72 -18.30 -13.58 16.19
N VAL A 73 -17.80 -12.36 16.37
CA VAL A 73 -18.21 -11.16 15.63
C VAL A 73 -17.08 -10.68 14.74
N VAL A 74 -17.39 -10.45 13.47
CA VAL A 74 -16.46 -9.86 12.49
C VAL A 74 -16.83 -8.41 12.24
N THR A 75 -15.84 -7.52 12.35
CA THR A 75 -16.00 -6.09 12.07
C THR A 75 -15.08 -5.70 10.93
N LYS A 76 -15.63 -5.04 9.90
CA LYS A 76 -14.88 -4.47 8.79
C LYS A 76 -14.97 -2.95 8.82
N ILE A 77 -13.83 -2.27 8.72
CA ILE A 77 -13.75 -0.81 8.65
C ILE A 77 -13.03 -0.40 7.35
N PRO A 78 -13.63 0.46 6.50
CA PRO A 78 -12.96 0.97 5.31
C PRO A 78 -11.77 1.88 5.65
N ARG A 79 -10.78 1.94 4.77
CA ARG A 79 -9.63 2.85 4.82
C ARG A 79 -9.78 3.93 3.76
N TRP A 80 -9.60 5.20 4.14
CA TRP A 80 -9.70 6.36 3.24
C TRP A 80 -8.41 7.18 3.25
N THR A 81 -8.06 7.83 2.14
CA THR A 81 -6.85 8.67 2.01
C THR A 81 -7.17 10.09 1.55
N PHE A 82 -8.14 10.76 2.19
CA PHE A 82 -8.52 12.13 1.82
C PHE A 82 -7.40 13.15 2.03
N GLU A 83 -6.44 12.86 2.89
CA GLU A 83 -5.23 13.67 3.07
C GLU A 83 -4.42 13.85 1.78
N LYS A 84 -4.55 12.92 0.82
CA LYS A 84 -3.90 12.99 -0.51
C LYS A 84 -4.72 13.78 -1.55
N PHE A 85 -5.97 14.10 -1.23
CA PHE A 85 -6.92 14.82 -2.09
C PHE A 85 -7.59 15.95 -1.29
N PRO A 86 -6.86 16.99 -0.88
CA PRO A 86 -7.39 18.04 0.01
C PRO A 86 -8.57 18.82 -0.58
N ASP A 87 -8.66 18.88 -1.91
CA ASP A 87 -9.77 19.52 -2.64
C ASP A 87 -11.03 18.62 -2.74
N ALA A 88 -10.94 17.33 -2.36
CA ALA A 88 -12.05 16.41 -2.45
C ALA A 88 -13.01 16.58 -1.26
N ASP A 89 -14.31 16.51 -1.53
CA ASP A 89 -15.33 16.44 -0.48
C ASP A 89 -15.21 15.11 0.32
N PRO A 90 -14.91 15.16 1.63
CA PRO A 90 -14.77 13.97 2.47
C PRO A 90 -16.10 13.32 2.88
N THR A 91 -17.24 13.90 2.47
CA THR A 91 -18.57 13.35 2.76
C THR A 91 -18.74 11.97 2.12
N LEU A 92 -19.20 11.02 2.95
CA LEU A 92 -19.48 9.65 2.54
C LEU A 92 -20.89 9.58 1.94
N THR A 93 -20.99 9.03 0.73
CA THR A 93 -22.25 8.91 -0.03
C THR A 93 -22.38 7.50 -0.60
N VAL A 94 -23.33 7.28 -1.51
CA VAL A 94 -23.46 6.01 -2.26
C VAL A 94 -22.27 5.73 -3.18
N GLN A 95 -21.50 6.75 -3.58
CA GLN A 95 -20.26 6.57 -4.36
C GLN A 95 -19.09 6.27 -3.41
N MET A 96 -18.47 5.10 -3.61
CA MET A 96 -17.34 4.65 -2.80
C MET A 96 -16.10 5.52 -3.02
N LYS A 97 -15.47 5.95 -1.91
CA LYS A 97 -14.22 6.74 -1.87
C LYS A 97 -13.12 6.08 -1.02
N SER A 98 -13.39 4.94 -0.39
CA SER A 98 -12.39 4.17 0.35
C SER A 98 -11.43 3.46 -0.60
N VAL A 99 -10.17 3.35 -0.20
CA VAL A 99 -9.06 2.76 -0.99
C VAL A 99 -8.66 1.36 -0.50
N GLY A 100 -9.23 0.91 0.62
CA GLY A 100 -9.02 -0.43 1.16
C GLY A 100 -9.92 -0.67 2.38
N GLU A 101 -9.65 -1.75 3.10
CA GLU A 101 -10.39 -2.14 4.30
C GLU A 101 -9.56 -3.01 5.23
N THR A 102 -9.87 -2.94 6.53
CA THR A 102 -9.35 -3.84 7.56
C THR A 102 -10.51 -4.66 8.11
N MET A 103 -10.24 -5.90 8.49
CA MET A 103 -11.17 -6.78 9.17
C MET A 103 -10.56 -7.21 10.50
N ALA A 104 -11.42 -7.41 11.51
CA ALA A 104 -11.03 -8.05 12.75
C ALA A 104 -12.11 -9.00 13.25
N ILE A 105 -11.68 -9.97 14.03
CA ILE A 105 -12.53 -10.98 14.66
C ILE A 105 -12.39 -10.85 16.17
N GLY A 106 -13.50 -10.88 16.89
CA GLY A 106 -13.51 -10.92 18.37
C GLY A 106 -14.75 -11.64 18.86
N ARG A 107 -14.74 -12.14 20.10
CA ARG A 107 -15.87 -12.86 20.71
C ARG A 107 -17.04 -11.94 21.01
N THR A 108 -16.76 -10.64 21.12
CA THR A 108 -17.77 -9.59 21.29
C THR A 108 -17.62 -8.52 20.22
N PHE A 109 -18.70 -7.78 19.96
CA PHE A 109 -18.64 -6.61 19.07
C PHE A 109 -17.63 -5.56 19.55
N LYS A 110 -17.53 -5.34 20.86
CA LYS A 110 -16.61 -4.36 21.46
C LYS A 110 -15.16 -4.71 21.13
N GLU A 111 -14.80 -5.98 21.35
CA GLU A 111 -13.48 -6.51 21.04
C GLU A 111 -13.17 -6.40 19.55
N SER A 112 -14.07 -6.94 18.72
CA SER A 112 -13.95 -6.94 17.25
C SER A 112 -13.79 -5.52 16.69
N LEU A 113 -14.57 -4.55 17.19
CA LEU A 113 -14.49 -3.15 16.79
C LEU A 113 -13.15 -2.52 17.18
N GLN A 114 -12.70 -2.66 18.42
CA GLN A 114 -11.45 -2.03 18.85
C GLN A 114 -10.23 -2.66 18.16
N LYS A 115 -10.26 -3.96 17.85
CA LYS A 115 -9.28 -4.63 16.98
C LYS A 115 -9.27 -4.02 15.59
N ALA A 116 -10.44 -3.87 14.96
CA ALA A 116 -10.52 -3.26 13.63
C ALA A 116 -10.02 -1.80 13.62
N LEU A 117 -10.32 -1.02 14.66
CA LEU A 117 -9.86 0.37 14.78
C LEU A 117 -8.34 0.47 14.90
N ARG A 118 -7.70 -0.36 15.74
CA ARG A 118 -6.24 -0.35 15.88
C ARG A 118 -5.51 -0.94 14.67
N GLY A 119 -6.14 -1.89 13.98
CA GLY A 119 -5.63 -2.46 12.73
C GLY A 119 -5.92 -1.64 11.48
N LEU A 120 -6.44 -0.41 11.60
CA LEU A 120 -6.77 0.46 10.47
C LEU A 120 -5.56 1.26 9.94
N GLU A 121 -4.43 1.24 10.66
CA GLU A 121 -3.21 1.94 10.27
C GLU A 121 -3.42 3.46 10.09
N THR A 122 -4.24 4.06 10.96
CA THR A 122 -4.50 5.51 11.00
C THR A 122 -3.84 6.19 12.20
N GLY A 123 -3.12 5.43 13.04
CA GLY A 123 -2.51 5.92 14.28
C GLY A 123 -3.46 5.99 15.48
N HIS A 124 -4.71 5.55 15.31
CA HIS A 124 -5.62 5.27 16.43
C HIS A 124 -5.40 3.84 16.90
N PHE A 125 -5.40 3.62 18.21
CA PHE A 125 -5.19 2.30 18.82
C PHE A 125 -6.48 1.73 19.45
N GLY A 126 -7.63 2.26 19.02
CA GLY A 126 -8.97 1.94 19.49
C GLY A 126 -9.89 3.16 19.35
N LEU A 127 -11.02 3.20 20.08
CA LEU A 127 -12.01 4.28 19.94
C LEU A 127 -11.54 5.62 20.55
N GLY A 128 -10.60 5.59 21.50
CA GLY A 128 -10.02 6.75 22.17
C GLY A 128 -8.62 6.44 22.71
N GLY A 129 -7.99 7.43 23.36
CA GLY A 129 -6.63 7.30 23.89
C GLY A 129 -5.53 7.49 22.83
N GLY A 130 -4.29 7.70 23.31
CA GLY A 130 -3.13 7.97 22.48
C GLY A 130 -3.04 9.43 21.97
N LYS A 131 -1.98 9.73 21.21
CA LYS A 131 -1.65 11.10 20.76
C LYS A 131 -2.72 11.76 19.86
N LYS A 132 -3.60 10.99 19.23
CA LYS A 132 -4.65 11.50 18.33
C LYS A 132 -6.00 11.74 19.00
N ASP A 133 -6.14 11.41 20.29
CA ASP A 133 -7.36 11.70 21.03
C ASP A 133 -7.40 13.18 21.40
N LEU A 134 -8.37 13.91 20.84
CA LEU A 134 -8.51 15.35 21.07
C LEU A 134 -9.29 15.67 22.35
N TRP A 135 -9.95 14.67 22.96
CA TRP A 135 -10.79 14.89 24.13
C TRP A 135 -9.97 15.26 25.37
N GLY A 136 -10.30 16.39 26.00
CA GLY A 136 -9.57 16.97 27.13
C GLY A 136 -8.41 17.88 26.74
N THR A 137 -8.21 18.15 25.44
CA THR A 137 -7.19 19.08 24.93
C THR A 137 -7.82 20.40 24.47
N ASP A 138 -6.99 21.42 24.23
CA ASP A 138 -7.44 22.70 23.66
C ASP A 138 -8.06 22.56 22.25
N LYS A 139 -7.82 21.43 21.57
CA LYS A 139 -8.34 21.10 20.24
C LYS A 139 -9.58 20.19 20.30
N GLN A 140 -10.19 19.99 21.48
CA GLN A 140 -11.41 19.20 21.61
C GLN A 140 -12.56 19.79 20.75
N PRO A 141 -13.29 18.98 19.98
CA PRO A 141 -14.38 19.49 19.15
C PRO A 141 -15.53 20.05 20.00
N ALA A 142 -16.10 21.17 19.57
CA ALA A 142 -17.30 21.75 20.16
C ALA A 142 -18.52 20.84 19.92
N ILE A 143 -19.54 20.97 20.77
CA ILE A 143 -20.75 20.13 20.67
C ILE A 143 -21.49 20.32 19.34
N GLU A 144 -21.43 21.51 18.76
CA GLU A 144 -21.97 21.83 17.43
C GLU A 144 -21.22 21.07 16.32
N ASP A 145 -19.89 21.01 16.40
CA ASP A 145 -19.06 20.27 15.44
C ASP A 145 -19.30 18.76 15.56
N ILE A 146 -19.41 18.24 16.78
CA ILE A 146 -19.78 16.83 17.04
C ILE A 146 -21.13 16.53 16.37
N ARG A 147 -22.17 17.35 16.61
CA ARG A 147 -23.50 17.17 16.02
C ARG A 147 -23.48 17.21 14.50
N ARG A 148 -22.72 18.13 13.90
CA ARG A 148 -22.53 18.21 12.44
C ARG A 148 -21.87 16.95 11.90
N ASN A 149 -20.78 16.52 12.51
CA ASN A 149 -20.02 15.32 12.09
C ASN A 149 -20.81 14.01 12.30
N LEU A 150 -21.76 13.99 13.24
CA LEU A 150 -22.69 12.87 13.39
C LEU A 150 -23.78 12.88 12.32
N SER A 151 -24.31 14.06 11.97
CA SER A 151 -25.41 14.20 11.00
C SER A 151 -24.97 13.99 9.55
N VAL A 152 -23.76 14.43 9.20
CA VAL A 152 -23.17 14.30 7.87
C VAL A 152 -22.09 13.21 7.91
N PRO A 153 -22.32 12.02 7.32
CA PRO A 153 -21.36 10.93 7.34
C PRO A 153 -20.01 11.33 6.74
N ASN A 154 -18.95 11.13 7.52
CA ASN A 154 -17.55 11.44 7.17
C ASN A 154 -16.62 10.38 7.78
N VAL A 155 -15.33 10.46 7.46
CA VAL A 155 -14.32 9.49 7.90
C VAL A 155 -14.07 9.48 9.41
N ASP A 156 -14.28 10.61 10.08
CA ASP A 156 -14.07 10.77 11.53
C ASP A 156 -15.33 10.50 12.36
N ARG A 157 -16.44 10.13 11.71
CA ARG A 157 -17.74 9.94 12.38
C ARG A 157 -17.65 8.94 13.54
N MET A 158 -16.84 7.89 13.39
CA MET A 158 -16.65 6.88 14.44
C MET A 158 -16.09 7.49 15.73
N PHE A 159 -15.10 8.37 15.65
CA PHE A 159 -14.52 9.03 16.82
C PHE A 159 -15.48 10.10 17.40
N ASN A 160 -16.27 10.75 16.54
CA ASN A 160 -17.30 11.69 16.98
C ASN A 160 -18.45 11.01 17.75
N LEU A 161 -18.76 9.72 17.49
CA LEU A 161 -19.70 8.94 18.30
C LEU A 161 -19.23 8.86 19.76
N ARG A 162 -17.94 8.60 19.97
CA ARG A 162 -17.34 8.63 21.32
C ARG A 162 -17.46 10.02 21.93
N TYR A 163 -17.04 11.07 21.23
CA TYR A 163 -17.10 12.44 21.76
C TYR A 163 -18.52 12.86 22.14
N ALA A 164 -19.54 12.41 21.42
CA ALA A 164 -20.93 12.66 21.77
C ALA A 164 -21.31 12.07 23.13
N PHE A 165 -20.94 10.81 23.40
CA PHE A 165 -21.17 10.20 24.72
C PHE A 165 -20.37 10.89 25.82
N LYS A 166 -19.10 11.26 25.55
CA LYS A 166 -18.29 12.02 26.51
C LYS A 166 -18.86 13.41 26.80
N ALA A 167 -19.56 14.01 25.84
CA ALA A 167 -20.30 15.28 25.99
C ALA A 167 -21.68 15.11 26.65
N GLY A 168 -22.06 13.89 27.07
CA GLY A 168 -23.32 13.62 27.77
C GLY A 168 -24.54 13.42 26.86
N MET A 169 -24.36 13.23 25.55
CA MET A 169 -25.46 12.87 24.66
C MET A 169 -25.97 11.46 24.96
N THR A 170 -27.29 11.26 24.89
CA THR A 170 -27.90 9.94 25.06
C THR A 170 -27.79 9.10 23.79
N VAL A 171 -28.01 7.79 23.90
CA VAL A 171 -28.12 6.90 22.73
C VAL A 171 -29.21 7.39 21.75
N ASP A 172 -30.33 7.90 22.26
CA ASP A 172 -31.42 8.42 21.43
C ASP A 172 -31.03 9.72 20.71
N ASP A 173 -30.25 10.60 21.36
CA ASP A 173 -29.71 11.79 20.71
C ASP A 173 -28.81 11.42 19.53
N VAL A 174 -27.90 10.47 19.74
CA VAL A 174 -26.97 10.01 18.71
C VAL A 174 -27.71 9.25 17.60
N PHE A 175 -28.70 8.41 17.94
CA PHE A 175 -29.54 7.72 16.97
C PHE A 175 -30.26 8.69 16.05
N ARG A 176 -30.89 9.74 16.60
CA ARG A 176 -31.61 10.75 15.81
C ARG A 176 -30.73 11.46 14.77
N LEU A 177 -29.46 11.65 15.08
CA LEU A 177 -28.51 12.28 14.14
C LEU A 177 -27.93 11.29 13.15
N THR A 178 -27.80 10.02 13.54
CA THR A 178 -26.96 9.08 12.78
C THR A 178 -27.71 8.00 12.02
N ASN A 179 -28.90 7.62 12.51
CA ASN A 179 -29.62 6.40 12.16
C ASN A 179 -28.81 5.10 12.36
N ILE A 180 -27.72 5.13 13.12
CA ILE A 180 -26.99 3.92 13.52
C ILE A 180 -27.80 3.21 14.59
N ASP A 181 -28.09 1.92 14.40
CA ASP A 181 -28.96 1.16 15.30
C ASP A 181 -28.56 1.33 16.79
N PRO A 182 -29.53 1.59 17.69
CA PRO A 182 -29.27 1.77 19.11
C PRO A 182 -28.51 0.62 19.77
N TRP A 183 -28.56 -0.60 19.22
CA TRP A 183 -27.75 -1.71 19.70
C TRP A 183 -26.25 -1.41 19.62
N PHE A 184 -25.75 -0.96 18.46
CA PHE A 184 -24.34 -0.60 18.30
C PHE A 184 -23.96 0.59 19.18
N LEU A 185 -24.85 1.58 19.27
CA LEU A 185 -24.63 2.78 20.09
C LEU A 185 -24.51 2.46 21.58
N ARG A 186 -25.30 1.51 22.11
CA ARG A 186 -25.16 1.02 23.49
C ARG A 186 -23.81 0.31 23.72
N GLN A 187 -23.35 -0.51 22.77
CA GLN A 187 -22.04 -1.15 22.88
C GLN A 187 -20.90 -0.12 22.90
N LEU A 188 -20.99 0.92 22.06
CA LEU A 188 -20.03 2.04 22.08
C LEU A 188 -20.08 2.80 23.40
N GLN A 189 -21.27 3.07 23.93
CA GLN A 189 -21.43 3.72 25.22
C GLN A 189 -20.81 2.90 26.36
N ASP A 190 -20.97 1.58 26.35
CA ASP A 190 -20.31 0.69 27.32
C ASP A 190 -18.77 0.76 27.23
N VAL A 191 -18.21 0.86 26.01
CA VAL A 191 -16.76 1.07 25.82
C VAL A 191 -16.35 2.41 26.43
N VAL A 192 -17.10 3.48 26.17
CA VAL A 192 -16.83 4.81 26.76
C VAL A 192 -16.96 4.79 28.29
N ASN A 193 -17.95 4.11 28.85
CA ASN A 193 -18.09 3.97 30.31
C ASN A 193 -16.91 3.21 30.93
N CYS A 194 -16.47 2.13 30.28
CA CYS A 194 -15.29 1.39 30.74
C CYS A 194 -14.00 2.22 30.61
N GLU A 195 -13.87 3.05 29.57
CA GLU A 195 -12.79 4.03 29.48
C GLU A 195 -12.81 4.97 30.70
N GLU A 196 -13.96 5.53 31.07
CA GLU A 196 -14.05 6.43 32.24
C GLU A 196 -13.67 5.72 33.54
N GLU A 197 -14.08 4.45 33.73
CA GLU A 197 -13.64 3.62 34.85
C GLU A 197 -12.11 3.50 34.89
N ILE A 198 -11.46 3.23 33.76
CA ILE A 198 -9.99 3.10 33.65
C ILE A 198 -9.29 4.44 33.91
N ARG A 199 -9.80 5.53 33.33
CA ARG A 199 -9.23 6.88 33.51
C ARG A 199 -9.30 7.35 34.95
N ALA A 200 -10.35 6.98 35.68
CA ALA A 200 -10.50 7.31 37.10
C ALA A 200 -9.44 6.63 37.99
N VAL A 201 -8.85 5.53 37.54
CA VAL A 201 -7.75 4.84 38.26
C VAL A 201 -6.46 5.67 38.20
N GLY A 202 -6.14 6.26 37.03
CA GLY A 202 -5.01 7.17 36.81
C GLY A 202 -3.59 6.56 36.83
N GLN A 203 -3.40 5.39 37.45
CA GLN A 203 -2.10 4.71 37.58
C GLN A 203 -2.24 3.18 37.45
N LEU A 204 -1.28 2.53 36.79
CA LEU A 204 -1.31 1.09 36.53
C LEU A 204 -1.35 0.23 37.80
N GLU A 205 -0.67 0.67 38.85
CA GLU A 205 -0.55 -0.05 40.13
C GLU A 205 -1.90 -0.17 40.85
N HIS A 206 -2.81 0.79 40.62
CA HIS A 206 -4.15 0.81 41.22
C HIS A 206 -5.19 0.08 40.37
N LEU A 207 -4.84 -0.35 39.15
CA LEU A 207 -5.77 -1.04 38.28
C LEU A 207 -6.01 -2.46 38.81
N SER A 208 -7.27 -2.80 39.12
CA SER A 208 -7.64 -4.15 39.58
C SER A 208 -7.55 -5.18 38.45
N ASP A 209 -7.37 -6.45 38.82
CA ASP A 209 -7.32 -7.56 37.85
C ASP A 209 -8.62 -7.70 37.07
N ASP A 210 -9.76 -7.47 37.72
CA ASP A 210 -11.08 -7.53 37.09
C ASP A 210 -11.26 -6.42 36.05
N LEU A 211 -10.83 -5.19 36.35
CA LEU A 211 -10.92 -4.09 35.40
C LEU A 211 -9.92 -4.25 34.25
N MET A 212 -8.71 -4.75 34.52
CA MET A 212 -7.75 -5.12 33.48
C MET A 212 -8.35 -6.18 32.54
N ARG A 213 -8.90 -7.27 33.08
CA ARG A 213 -9.51 -8.34 32.28
C ARG A 213 -10.69 -7.83 31.47
N LYS A 214 -11.63 -7.11 32.10
CA LYS A 214 -12.78 -6.46 31.43
C LYS A 214 -12.32 -5.56 30.29
N ALA A 215 -11.25 -4.77 30.50
CA ALA A 215 -10.72 -3.90 29.47
C ALA A 215 -10.20 -4.70 28.26
N LYS A 216 -9.49 -5.80 28.50
CA LYS A 216 -8.98 -6.65 27.42
C LYS A 216 -10.11 -7.40 26.69
N GLU A 217 -11.12 -7.90 27.40
CA GLU A 217 -12.34 -8.49 26.83
C GLU A 217 -13.16 -7.47 26.00
N TYR A 218 -13.04 -6.18 26.30
CA TYR A 218 -13.62 -5.07 25.52
C TYR A 218 -12.71 -4.65 24.35
N GLY A 219 -11.56 -5.28 24.17
CA GLY A 219 -10.59 -5.05 23.10
C GLY A 219 -9.71 -3.82 23.27
N PHE A 220 -9.63 -3.21 24.46
CA PHE A 220 -8.71 -2.10 24.70
C PHE A 220 -7.26 -2.57 24.50
N SER A 221 -6.49 -1.84 23.70
CA SER A 221 -5.07 -2.13 23.50
C SER A 221 -4.23 -1.70 24.71
N ASP A 222 -3.08 -2.35 24.89
CA ASP A 222 -2.09 -2.01 25.90
C ASP A 222 -1.64 -0.54 25.74
N ARG A 223 -1.65 0.00 24.51
CA ARG A 223 -1.35 1.40 24.21
C ARG A 223 -2.44 2.39 24.62
N GLN A 224 -3.72 2.01 24.57
CA GLN A 224 -4.80 2.84 25.14
C GLN A 224 -4.69 2.89 26.65
N LEU A 225 -4.48 1.73 27.28
CA LEU A 225 -4.33 1.61 28.72
C LEU A 225 -3.12 2.42 29.23
N SER A 226 -1.98 2.31 28.55
CA SER A 226 -0.76 3.03 28.95
C SER A 226 -0.96 4.55 28.93
N PHE A 227 -1.72 5.05 27.96
CA PHE A 227 -2.03 6.48 27.84
C PHE A 227 -2.86 7.01 29.01
N TRP A 228 -3.82 6.22 29.52
CA TRP A 228 -4.67 6.65 30.65
C TRP A 228 -4.07 6.36 32.02
N LEU A 229 -3.16 5.39 32.13
CA LEU A 229 -2.58 4.91 33.39
C LEU A 229 -1.16 5.42 33.64
N ASN A 230 -0.71 6.41 32.87
CA ASN A 230 0.60 7.04 32.98
C ASN A 230 1.76 6.02 33.02
N SER A 231 1.71 5.05 32.12
CA SER A 231 2.71 3.99 31.99
C SER A 231 3.15 3.85 30.53
N THR A 232 4.07 2.93 30.25
CA THR A 232 4.40 2.55 28.88
C THR A 232 3.57 1.35 28.42
N GLU A 233 3.52 1.13 27.10
CA GLU A 233 2.86 -0.05 26.50
C GLU A 233 3.47 -1.36 27.03
N ILE A 234 4.80 -1.39 27.22
CA ILE A 234 5.49 -2.57 27.74
C ILE A 234 5.20 -2.81 29.23
N ASP A 235 4.98 -1.76 30.02
CA ASP A 235 4.57 -1.90 31.44
C ASP A 235 3.20 -2.55 31.55
N ILE A 236 2.24 -2.12 30.72
CA ILE A 236 0.91 -2.74 30.67
C ILE A 236 1.03 -4.22 30.30
N ARG A 237 1.79 -4.54 29.24
CA ARG A 237 2.05 -5.92 28.80
C ARG A 237 2.62 -6.76 29.94
N ASN A 238 3.66 -6.28 30.62
CA ASN A 238 4.33 -7.00 31.70
C ASN A 238 3.38 -7.24 32.88
N SER A 239 2.62 -6.22 33.28
CA SER A 239 1.58 -6.32 34.32
C SER A 239 0.52 -7.36 33.97
N ARG A 240 0.03 -7.36 32.73
CA ARG A 240 -0.90 -8.36 32.19
C ARG A 240 -0.35 -9.78 32.32
N LYS A 241 0.89 -10.00 31.86
CA LYS A 241 1.56 -11.31 31.93
C LYS A 241 1.74 -11.78 33.36
N GLN A 242 2.15 -10.90 34.27
CA GLN A 242 2.30 -11.22 35.70
C GLN A 242 0.97 -11.62 36.36
N ARG A 243 -0.13 -11.02 35.94
CA ARG A 243 -1.49 -11.32 36.42
C ARG A 243 -2.12 -12.55 35.75
N GLY A 244 -1.45 -13.18 34.79
CA GLY A 244 -1.99 -14.29 33.99
C GLY A 244 -3.14 -13.87 33.06
N ILE A 245 -3.29 -12.58 32.77
CA ILE A 245 -4.28 -12.05 31.83
C ILE A 245 -3.62 -12.07 30.45
N LEU A 246 -3.70 -13.20 29.76
CA LEU A 246 -3.09 -13.45 28.45
C LEU A 246 -4.18 -13.59 27.38
N PRO A 247 -3.91 -13.21 26.12
CA PRO A 247 -4.81 -13.59 25.05
C PRO A 247 -4.75 -15.11 24.84
N THR A 248 -5.86 -15.66 24.40
CA THR A 248 -5.99 -17.01 23.82
C THR A 248 -6.34 -16.88 22.34
N TYR A 249 -6.02 -17.89 21.55
CA TYR A 249 -6.38 -17.91 20.13
C TYR A 249 -7.46 -18.95 19.86
N LYS A 250 -8.45 -18.53 19.07
CA LYS A 250 -9.60 -19.32 18.63
C LYS A 250 -9.54 -19.57 17.14
N GLN A 251 -10.03 -20.71 16.71
CA GLN A 251 -10.02 -21.13 15.32
C GLN A 251 -11.30 -20.69 14.60
N VAL A 252 -11.18 -20.36 13.32
CA VAL A 252 -12.31 -20.20 12.39
C VAL A 252 -12.63 -21.56 11.78
N ASP A 253 -13.83 -22.07 12.02
CA ASP A 253 -14.20 -23.46 11.73
C ASP A 253 -15.42 -23.64 10.81
N THR A 254 -16.09 -22.54 10.43
CA THR A 254 -17.37 -22.50 9.68
C THR A 254 -18.62 -23.01 10.41
N CYS A 255 -18.49 -23.61 11.59
CA CYS A 255 -19.52 -24.41 12.23
C CYS A 255 -19.69 -24.19 13.74
N ALA A 256 -19.05 -23.18 14.33
CA ALA A 256 -19.18 -22.84 15.75
C ALA A 256 -18.87 -24.04 16.67
N ALA A 257 -17.73 -24.69 16.41
CA ALA A 257 -17.19 -25.85 17.10
C ALA A 257 -18.06 -27.11 17.08
N GLU A 258 -19.04 -27.22 16.16
CA GLU A 258 -19.81 -28.46 15.97
C GLU A 258 -18.92 -29.62 15.47
N PHE A 259 -17.91 -29.30 14.64
CA PHE A 259 -16.94 -30.24 14.08
C PHE A 259 -15.51 -29.76 14.32
N GLU A 260 -14.55 -30.70 14.38
CA GLU A 260 -13.12 -30.33 14.46
C GLU A 260 -12.68 -29.64 13.17
N ALA A 261 -12.04 -28.48 13.30
CA ALA A 261 -11.42 -27.78 12.17
C ALA A 261 -9.95 -28.16 12.08
N TYR A 262 -9.50 -28.56 10.88
CA TYR A 262 -8.11 -28.93 10.62
C TYR A 262 -7.29 -27.79 10.01
N THR A 263 -7.95 -26.71 9.59
CA THR A 263 -7.33 -25.57 8.91
C THR A 263 -6.84 -24.54 9.93
N PRO A 264 -5.53 -24.22 10.03
CA PRO A 264 -4.99 -23.42 11.13
C PRO A 264 -5.21 -21.90 10.94
N TYR A 265 -6.48 -21.47 11.04
CA TYR A 265 -6.92 -20.10 10.85
C TYR A 265 -7.42 -19.50 12.17
N TYR A 266 -6.66 -18.56 12.75
CA TYR A 266 -6.84 -18.10 14.13
C TYR A 266 -7.10 -16.60 14.28
N TYR A 267 -7.74 -16.24 15.39
CA TYR A 267 -7.84 -14.88 15.91
C TYR A 267 -7.66 -14.87 17.42
N SER A 268 -7.14 -13.77 17.97
CA SER A 268 -6.95 -13.57 19.41
C SER A 268 -8.26 -13.15 20.10
N THR A 269 -8.43 -13.59 21.33
CA THR A 269 -9.45 -13.11 22.27
C THR A 269 -8.97 -13.27 23.72
N TYR A 270 -9.75 -12.83 24.69
CA TYR A 270 -9.46 -12.97 26.12
C TYR A 270 -10.39 -13.98 26.80
N GLU A 271 -10.38 -15.22 26.31
CA GLU A 271 -11.08 -16.37 26.91
C GLU A 271 -10.09 -17.38 27.52
N GLN A 272 -10.59 -18.53 28.00
CA GLN A 272 -9.80 -19.48 28.79
C GLN A 272 -8.99 -20.51 27.97
N GLN A 273 -9.51 -20.96 26.83
CA GLN A 273 -8.91 -22.06 26.05
C GLN A 273 -8.18 -21.52 24.82
N ASP A 274 -6.93 -21.94 24.66
CA ASP A 274 -6.11 -21.68 23.48
C ASP A 274 -6.14 -22.87 22.52
N GLU A 275 -6.34 -22.59 21.23
CA GLU A 275 -6.46 -23.58 20.16
C GLU A 275 -5.27 -23.57 19.20
N THR A 276 -4.19 -22.82 19.50
CA THR A 276 -3.00 -22.82 18.64
C THR A 276 -2.34 -24.21 18.57
N PRO A 277 -1.79 -24.59 17.40
CA PRO A 277 -1.25 -25.91 17.20
C PRO A 277 0.15 -26.01 17.82
N PRO A 278 0.51 -27.16 18.42
CA PRO A 278 1.88 -27.41 18.85
C PRO A 278 2.82 -27.41 17.64
N ARG A 279 4.12 -27.22 17.91
CA ARG A 279 5.16 -27.29 16.88
C ARG A 279 5.30 -28.73 16.37
N HIS A 280 5.27 -28.90 15.05
CA HIS A 280 5.49 -30.20 14.41
C HIS A 280 6.88 -30.76 14.73
N GLN A 281 6.96 -32.08 14.81
CA GLN A 281 8.19 -32.84 15.07
C GLN A 281 8.53 -33.66 13.83
N PHE A 282 9.81 -33.72 13.46
CA PHE A 282 10.26 -34.70 12.48
C PHE A 282 10.26 -36.11 13.09
N ALA A 283 10.07 -37.12 12.25
CA ALA A 283 10.28 -38.50 12.66
C ALA A 283 11.74 -38.72 13.15
N PRO A 284 12.00 -39.69 14.04
CA PRO A 284 13.34 -39.92 14.58
C PRO A 284 14.44 -40.22 13.54
N ASP A 285 14.06 -40.73 12.37
CA ASP A 285 14.93 -40.96 11.22
C ASP A 285 15.09 -39.72 10.32
N GLY A 286 14.39 -38.62 10.63
CA GLY A 286 14.39 -37.36 9.91
C GLY A 286 13.47 -37.32 8.69
N HIS A 287 12.65 -38.34 8.45
CA HIS A 287 11.80 -38.46 7.26
C HIS A 287 10.32 -38.19 7.56
N GLY A 288 9.81 -37.06 7.06
CA GLY A 288 8.45 -36.59 7.29
C GLY A 288 8.16 -36.10 8.71
N LEU A 289 7.01 -35.45 8.87
CA LEU A 289 6.53 -34.91 10.13
C LEU A 289 5.61 -35.91 10.83
N LEU A 290 5.65 -35.93 12.16
CA LEU A 290 4.78 -36.76 12.98
C LEU A 290 3.36 -36.16 13.05
N ALA A 291 2.37 -36.99 12.75
CA ALA A 291 0.97 -36.72 13.01
C ALA A 291 0.64 -36.84 14.52
N LYS A 292 -0.56 -36.42 14.92
CA LYS A 292 -1.03 -36.48 16.33
C LYS A 292 -0.94 -37.89 16.92
N ASP A 293 -1.07 -38.94 16.12
CA ASP A 293 -1.02 -40.35 16.54
C ASP A 293 0.41 -40.93 16.59
N GLY A 294 1.43 -40.14 16.25
CA GLY A 294 2.83 -40.54 16.23
C GLY A 294 3.27 -41.27 14.95
N SER A 295 2.38 -41.41 13.94
CA SER A 295 2.76 -41.87 12.60
C SER A 295 3.34 -40.75 11.75
N VAL A 296 4.04 -41.07 10.66
CA VAL A 296 4.50 -40.06 9.69
C VAL A 296 3.31 -39.60 8.86
N ASP A 297 3.04 -38.30 8.82
CA ASP A 297 2.00 -37.72 7.98
C ASP A 297 2.34 -37.97 6.49
N PRO A 298 1.50 -38.73 5.75
CA PRO A 298 1.71 -39.00 4.34
C PRO A 298 1.86 -37.74 3.48
N ALA A 299 1.24 -36.62 3.86
CA ALA A 299 1.38 -35.36 3.13
C ALA A 299 2.80 -34.78 3.22
N THR A 300 3.57 -35.18 4.23
CA THR A 300 4.90 -34.65 4.54
C THR A 300 6.02 -35.66 4.35
N SER A 301 5.70 -36.88 3.88
CA SER A 301 6.66 -37.99 3.75
C SER A 301 7.84 -37.70 2.81
N HIS A 302 7.72 -36.67 1.98
CA HIS A 302 8.77 -36.21 1.07
C HIS A 302 9.77 -35.25 1.74
N LEU A 303 9.45 -34.71 2.92
CA LEU A 303 10.33 -33.81 3.66
C LEU A 303 11.45 -34.58 4.36
N GLN A 304 12.65 -34.00 4.35
CA GLN A 304 13.80 -34.50 5.09
C GLN A 304 14.34 -33.38 5.99
N ALA A 305 14.54 -33.71 7.26
CA ALA A 305 15.10 -32.79 8.25
C ALA A 305 16.52 -32.35 7.87
N ASN A 306 16.78 -31.05 7.91
CA ASN A 306 18.08 -30.44 7.67
C ASN A 306 18.24 -29.14 8.45
N GLU A 307 19.39 -28.47 8.34
CA GLU A 307 19.68 -27.24 9.07
C GLU A 307 18.76 -26.05 8.71
N ILE A 308 18.13 -26.06 7.53
CA ILE A 308 17.22 -25.00 7.08
C ILE A 308 15.84 -25.16 7.72
N ASN A 309 15.34 -26.39 7.84
CA ASN A 309 13.95 -26.66 8.20
C ASN A 309 13.74 -27.31 9.57
N SER A 310 14.80 -27.77 10.23
CA SER A 310 14.73 -28.42 11.53
C SER A 310 15.54 -27.68 12.59
N ARG A 311 15.06 -27.76 13.84
CA ARG A 311 15.75 -27.30 15.04
C ARG A 311 16.61 -28.44 15.59
N PRO A 312 17.64 -28.14 16.40
CA PRO A 312 18.47 -29.17 17.05
C PRO A 312 17.69 -30.16 17.92
N ASP A 313 16.49 -29.78 18.38
CA ASP A 313 15.59 -30.62 19.19
C ASP A 313 14.69 -31.54 18.36
N GLY A 314 14.86 -31.59 17.03
CA GLY A 314 14.07 -32.41 16.11
C GLY A 314 12.73 -31.79 15.68
N SER A 315 12.40 -30.60 16.19
CA SER A 315 11.18 -29.90 15.80
C SER A 315 11.35 -29.08 14.52
N GLN A 316 10.25 -28.88 13.78
CA GLN A 316 10.25 -28.09 12.55
C GLN A 316 10.46 -26.61 12.87
N LYS A 317 11.24 -25.89 12.05
CA LYS A 317 11.42 -24.44 12.15
C LYS A 317 10.15 -23.68 11.72
N ARG A 318 9.90 -22.54 12.35
CA ARG A 318 8.78 -21.65 12.10
C ARG A 318 9.26 -20.27 11.68
N ILE A 319 8.78 -19.78 10.53
CA ILE A 319 9.05 -18.42 10.07
C ILE A 319 7.74 -17.63 9.99
N MET A 320 7.70 -16.51 10.71
CA MET A 320 6.58 -15.59 10.71
C MET A 320 6.76 -14.53 9.63
N ILE A 321 5.68 -14.24 8.90
CA ILE A 321 5.62 -13.25 7.83
C ILE A 321 4.57 -12.22 8.23
N LEU A 322 5.00 -10.97 8.41
CA LEU A 322 4.09 -9.86 8.71
C LEU A 322 3.58 -9.23 7.41
N GLY A 323 2.26 -9.19 7.25
CA GLY A 323 1.58 -8.51 6.15
C GLY A 323 1.63 -6.98 6.27
N GLY A 324 0.84 -6.30 5.43
CA GLY A 324 0.76 -4.83 5.40
C GLY A 324 -0.49 -4.22 6.04
N GLY A 325 -1.48 -5.04 6.42
CA GLY A 325 -2.77 -4.56 6.89
C GLY A 325 -3.60 -3.97 5.74
N PRO A 326 -4.51 -3.02 6.00
CA PRO A 326 -5.42 -2.49 4.98
C PRO A 326 -4.65 -1.79 3.86
N ASN A 327 -5.04 -2.10 2.61
CA ASN A 327 -4.54 -1.40 1.44
C ASN A 327 -4.82 0.12 1.54
N ARG A 328 -3.87 0.92 1.05
CA ARG A 328 -3.95 2.38 0.90
C ARG A 328 -3.04 2.86 -0.22
N ILE A 329 -3.21 4.09 -0.68
CA ILE A 329 -2.31 4.67 -1.69
C ILE A 329 -0.85 4.62 -1.17
N GLY A 330 0.03 4.01 -1.97
CA GLY A 330 1.43 3.74 -1.63
C GLY A 330 1.69 2.42 -0.91
N GLN A 331 0.65 1.71 -0.48
CA GLN A 331 0.71 0.39 0.14
C GLN A 331 -0.43 -0.49 -0.36
N GLY A 332 -0.22 -1.10 -1.51
CA GLY A 332 -1.21 -1.94 -2.16
C GLY A 332 -0.86 -3.42 -2.13
N ILE A 333 -1.39 -4.11 -3.14
CA ILE A 333 -1.30 -5.56 -3.32
C ILE A 333 0.12 -6.03 -3.63
N GLU A 334 1.03 -5.12 -3.99
CA GLU A 334 2.41 -5.44 -4.34
C GLU A 334 3.16 -6.04 -3.14
N PHE A 335 2.86 -5.54 -1.94
CA PHE A 335 3.40 -6.06 -0.68
C PHE A 335 2.76 -7.41 -0.29
N ASP A 336 1.45 -7.56 -0.57
CA ASP A 336 0.75 -8.84 -0.37
C ASP A 336 1.35 -9.95 -1.24
N TYR A 337 1.66 -9.64 -2.51
CA TYR A 337 2.37 -10.54 -3.43
C TYR A 337 3.70 -11.01 -2.82
N CYS A 338 4.48 -10.09 -2.24
CA CYS A 338 5.76 -10.43 -1.62
C CYS A 338 5.58 -11.36 -0.41
N CYS A 339 4.61 -11.07 0.46
CA CYS A 339 4.26 -11.92 1.61
C CYS A 339 3.82 -13.33 1.17
N CYS A 340 2.99 -13.44 0.13
CA CYS A 340 2.57 -14.74 -0.42
C CYS A 340 3.78 -15.53 -0.96
N HIS A 341 4.65 -14.87 -1.71
CA HIS A 341 5.87 -15.50 -2.25
C HIS A 341 6.85 -15.94 -1.16
N ALA A 342 6.90 -15.25 -0.01
CA ALA A 342 7.63 -15.72 1.16
C ALA A 342 7.03 -17.00 1.73
N SER A 343 5.71 -17.07 1.87
CA SER A 343 5.02 -18.26 2.35
C SER A 343 5.28 -19.46 1.42
N PHE A 344 5.18 -19.25 0.11
CA PHE A 344 5.49 -20.28 -0.88
C PHE A 344 6.95 -20.73 -0.83
N ALA A 345 7.89 -19.80 -0.59
CA ALA A 345 9.29 -20.15 -0.37
C ALA A 345 9.48 -21.02 0.88
N MET A 346 8.83 -20.69 2.00
CA MET A 346 8.96 -21.47 3.23
C MET A 346 8.42 -22.89 3.04
N LYS A 347 7.28 -23.04 2.35
CA LYS A 347 6.72 -24.34 1.97
C LYS A 347 7.70 -25.17 1.13
N GLU A 348 8.35 -24.57 0.13
CA GLU A 348 9.38 -25.24 -0.68
C GLU A 348 10.59 -25.68 0.16
N LEU A 349 10.94 -24.94 1.21
CA LEU A 349 12.02 -25.29 2.14
C LEU A 349 11.60 -26.30 3.22
N GLY A 350 10.30 -26.66 3.30
CA GLY A 350 9.77 -27.48 4.38
C GLY A 350 9.77 -26.77 5.74
N VAL A 351 9.76 -25.43 5.75
CA VAL A 351 9.69 -24.57 6.93
C VAL A 351 8.23 -24.20 7.17
N GLU A 352 7.77 -24.27 8.42
CA GLU A 352 6.39 -23.92 8.78
C GLU A 352 6.21 -22.40 8.74
N SER A 353 5.30 -21.94 7.89
CA SER A 353 5.02 -20.53 7.64
C SER A 353 3.86 -20.02 8.51
N ILE A 354 4.07 -18.88 9.18
CA ILE A 354 3.04 -18.20 9.99
C ILE A 354 2.74 -16.84 9.38
N MET A 355 1.57 -16.67 8.77
CA MET A 355 1.12 -15.38 8.24
C MET A 355 0.37 -14.59 9.31
N VAL A 356 0.67 -13.30 9.44
CA VAL A 356 -0.08 -12.35 10.29
C VAL A 356 -0.52 -11.18 9.43
N ASN A 357 -1.83 -11.00 9.23
CA ASN A 357 -2.38 -9.90 8.45
C ASN A 357 -3.88 -9.66 8.77
N SER A 358 -4.40 -8.47 8.48
CA SER A 358 -5.79 -8.06 8.77
C SER A 358 -6.60 -7.63 7.55
N ASN A 359 -6.05 -7.77 6.34
CA ASN A 359 -6.72 -7.37 5.11
C ASN A 359 -7.61 -8.52 4.58
N PRO A 360 -8.94 -8.34 4.47
CA PRO A 360 -9.83 -9.39 3.98
C PRO A 360 -9.80 -9.58 2.46
N GLU A 361 -9.22 -8.64 1.71
CA GLU A 361 -9.20 -8.67 0.24
C GLU A 361 -8.03 -9.50 -0.32
N THR A 362 -7.06 -9.86 0.52
CA THR A 362 -5.76 -10.36 0.08
C THR A 362 -5.65 -11.89 0.00
N VAL A 363 -4.65 -12.35 -0.77
CA VAL A 363 -4.31 -13.77 -0.87
C VAL A 363 -3.52 -14.22 0.36
N SER A 364 -2.75 -13.34 1.00
CA SER A 364 -2.04 -13.69 2.26
C SER A 364 -2.97 -14.16 3.37
N THR A 365 -4.20 -13.62 3.43
CA THR A 365 -5.21 -14.04 4.41
C THR A 365 -6.09 -15.17 3.89
N ASP A 366 -5.70 -15.84 2.81
CA ASP A 366 -6.21 -17.16 2.48
C ASP A 366 -5.51 -18.23 3.30
N TYR A 367 -6.29 -19.10 3.93
CA TYR A 367 -5.74 -20.16 4.78
C TYR A 367 -4.97 -21.21 3.96
N ASP A 368 -5.16 -21.26 2.64
CA ASP A 368 -4.38 -22.12 1.74
C ASP A 368 -2.95 -21.56 1.46
N THR A 369 -2.67 -20.30 1.81
CA THR A 369 -1.40 -19.61 1.46
C THR A 369 -0.26 -19.95 2.42
N SER A 370 -0.54 -20.12 3.71
CA SER A 370 0.43 -20.39 4.78
C SER A 370 0.01 -21.58 5.62
N ASP A 371 0.95 -22.18 6.33
CA ASP A 371 0.64 -23.29 7.24
C ASP A 371 -0.23 -22.82 8.41
N ILE A 372 0.02 -21.61 8.91
CA ILE A 372 -0.73 -21.00 10.01
C ILE A 372 -1.08 -19.55 9.69
N LEU A 373 -2.35 -19.19 9.81
CA LEU A 373 -2.83 -17.83 9.58
C LEU A 373 -3.38 -17.22 10.86
N PHE A 374 -2.88 -16.06 11.26
CA PHE A 374 -3.47 -15.19 12.28
C PHE A 374 -4.12 -13.97 11.63
N PHE A 375 -5.45 -13.84 11.75
CA PHE A 375 -6.19 -12.66 11.30
C PHE A 375 -6.16 -11.54 12.34
N GLU A 376 -4.98 -10.97 12.55
CA GLU A 376 -4.74 -10.03 13.65
C GLU A 376 -4.29 -8.65 13.16
N PRO A 377 -4.60 -7.59 13.94
CA PRO A 377 -4.01 -6.28 13.71
C PRO A 377 -2.47 -6.34 13.77
N LEU A 378 -1.81 -5.55 12.93
CA LEU A 378 -0.35 -5.46 12.89
C LEU A 378 0.15 -4.41 13.87
N THR A 379 0.02 -4.71 15.17
CA THR A 379 0.56 -3.87 16.24
C THR A 379 1.66 -4.59 17.01
N THR A 380 2.51 -3.84 17.73
CA THR A 380 3.55 -4.43 18.58
C THR A 380 2.94 -5.39 19.60
N GLU A 381 1.85 -5.00 20.26
CA GLU A 381 1.12 -5.84 21.21
C GLU A 381 0.69 -7.17 20.60
N ASP A 382 -0.04 -7.12 19.48
CA ASP A 382 -0.66 -8.28 18.85
C ASP A 382 0.42 -9.23 18.30
N VAL A 383 1.44 -8.70 17.62
CA VAL A 383 2.56 -9.51 17.09
C VAL A 383 3.37 -10.17 18.21
N LEU A 384 3.66 -9.45 19.31
CA LEU A 384 4.38 -10.05 20.44
C LEU A 384 3.55 -11.14 21.13
N ASN A 385 2.23 -11.00 21.20
CA ASN A 385 1.36 -12.06 21.71
C ASN A 385 1.46 -13.33 20.85
N ILE A 386 1.55 -13.19 19.52
CA ILE A 386 1.70 -14.35 18.63
C ILE A 386 3.11 -14.94 18.76
N CYS A 387 4.15 -14.11 18.90
CA CYS A 387 5.50 -14.58 19.17
C CYS A 387 5.58 -15.40 20.48
N ASP A 388 4.89 -14.97 21.54
CA ASP A 388 4.85 -15.70 22.82
C ASP A 388 4.18 -17.09 22.64
N ALA A 389 3.10 -17.18 21.86
CA ALA A 389 2.37 -18.42 21.61
C ALA A 389 3.13 -19.38 20.67
N MET A 390 3.65 -18.84 19.56
CA MET A 390 4.18 -19.65 18.46
C MET A 390 5.70 -19.85 18.50
N LYS A 391 6.42 -18.96 19.20
CA LYS A 391 7.87 -18.95 19.37
C LYS A 391 8.63 -19.06 18.03
N PRO A 392 8.37 -18.19 17.03
CA PRO A 392 9.00 -18.31 15.71
C PRO A 392 10.53 -18.27 15.80
N ASP A 393 11.19 -18.98 14.88
CA ASP A 393 12.67 -18.97 14.76
C ASP A 393 13.16 -17.77 13.96
N GLY A 394 12.28 -17.14 13.17
CA GLY A 394 12.55 -15.92 12.43
C GLY A 394 11.27 -15.15 12.08
N VAL A 395 11.37 -13.84 11.97
CA VAL A 395 10.27 -12.93 11.59
C VAL A 395 10.71 -12.06 10.42
N ILE A 396 9.95 -12.10 9.33
CA ILE A 396 10.13 -11.26 8.14
C ILE A 396 9.27 -10.00 8.31
N VAL A 397 9.92 -8.84 8.33
CA VAL A 397 9.28 -7.50 8.47
C VAL A 397 9.40 -6.64 7.21
N GLN A 398 10.18 -7.08 6.22
CA GLN A 398 10.61 -6.30 5.06
C GLN A 398 9.63 -6.40 3.87
N PHE A 399 8.62 -7.26 3.94
CA PHE A 399 7.75 -7.59 2.78
C PHE A 399 6.38 -6.91 2.84
N GLY A 400 5.84 -6.64 4.02
CA GLY A 400 4.51 -6.02 4.19
C GLY A 400 4.48 -4.49 4.10
N GLY A 401 5.52 -3.85 3.56
CA GLY A 401 5.60 -2.39 3.46
C GLY A 401 5.89 -1.69 4.80
N GLN A 402 5.42 -0.45 4.98
CA GLN A 402 5.82 0.39 6.14
C GLN A 402 5.25 -0.11 7.47
N THR A 403 4.09 -0.77 7.47
CA THR A 403 3.43 -1.21 8.70
C THR A 403 4.34 -2.13 9.53
N PRO A 404 4.84 -3.27 9.02
CA PRO A 404 5.78 -4.10 9.78
C PRO A 404 7.16 -3.45 9.99
N LEU A 405 7.63 -2.59 9.08
CA LEU A 405 8.87 -1.83 9.30
C LEU A 405 8.80 -0.94 10.53
N ASN A 406 7.67 -0.25 10.74
CA ASN A 406 7.45 0.59 11.92
C ASN A 406 7.45 -0.22 13.23
N LEU A 407 7.15 -1.52 13.17
CA LEU A 407 7.19 -2.42 14.33
C LEU A 407 8.60 -2.95 14.60
N ALA A 408 9.50 -2.97 13.61
CA ALA A 408 10.77 -3.68 13.67
C ALA A 408 11.62 -3.31 14.91
N LYS A 409 11.75 -2.02 15.23
CA LYS A 409 12.48 -1.55 16.43
C LYS A 409 11.87 -2.06 17.74
N GLY A 410 10.53 -2.02 17.84
CA GLY A 410 9.81 -2.50 19.03
C GLY A 410 9.90 -4.00 19.21
N LEU A 411 9.87 -4.75 18.10
CA LEU A 411 10.02 -6.20 18.08
C LEU A 411 11.46 -6.62 18.42
N GLU A 412 12.47 -5.97 17.83
CA GLU A 412 13.88 -6.23 18.13
C GLU A 412 14.20 -5.95 19.61
N ALA A 413 13.71 -4.84 20.16
CA ALA A 413 13.87 -4.50 21.58
C ALA A 413 13.22 -5.53 22.53
N ALA A 414 12.18 -6.22 22.06
CA ALA A 414 11.52 -7.31 22.78
C ALA A 414 12.20 -8.69 22.57
N GLY A 415 13.29 -8.75 21.81
CA GLY A 415 14.05 -9.99 21.54
C GLY A 415 13.48 -10.87 20.44
N VAL A 416 12.60 -10.33 19.58
CA VAL A 416 12.06 -11.08 18.43
C VAL A 416 13.17 -11.31 17.39
N PRO A 417 13.34 -12.54 16.87
CA PRO A 417 14.38 -12.85 15.89
C PRO A 417 14.00 -12.32 14.49
N ILE A 418 14.29 -11.06 14.21
CA ILE A 418 14.09 -10.51 12.85
C ILE A 418 15.17 -11.06 11.92
N ILE A 419 14.74 -11.71 10.82
CA ILE A 419 15.64 -12.28 9.80
C ILE A 419 15.68 -11.41 8.55
N GLY A 420 16.72 -11.59 7.72
CA GLY A 420 17.00 -10.72 6.57
C GLY A 420 17.80 -9.48 6.92
N THR A 421 17.60 -8.39 6.18
CA THR A 421 18.30 -7.13 6.47
C THR A 421 17.93 -6.63 7.87
N SER A 422 18.95 -6.37 8.69
CA SER A 422 18.76 -6.02 10.11
C SER A 422 17.98 -4.69 10.28
N PRO A 423 17.17 -4.55 11.36
CA PRO A 423 16.51 -3.29 11.68
C PRO A 423 17.46 -2.09 11.76
N LYS A 424 18.67 -2.31 12.25
CA LYS A 424 19.75 -1.31 12.28
C LYS A 424 20.13 -0.81 10.89
N MET A 425 20.25 -1.70 9.90
CA MET A 425 20.61 -1.30 8.53
C MET A 425 19.43 -0.72 7.75
N ILE A 426 18.21 -1.15 8.07
CA ILE A 426 16.99 -0.50 7.59
C ILE A 426 16.96 0.96 8.08
N ASP A 427 17.17 1.17 9.38
CA ASP A 427 17.26 2.52 9.97
C ASP A 427 18.41 3.33 9.38
N ALA A 428 19.57 2.73 9.10
CA ALA A 428 20.70 3.42 8.49
C ALA A 428 20.42 3.92 7.05
N ALA A 429 19.53 3.25 6.32
CA ALA A 429 19.11 3.69 4.99
C ALA A 429 17.98 4.74 5.03
N GLU A 430 17.08 4.66 6.02
CA GLU A 430 16.00 5.64 6.21
C GLU A 430 16.47 6.94 6.89
N ASP A 431 17.48 6.85 7.77
CA ASP A 431 18.10 7.99 8.44
C ASP A 431 19.04 8.74 7.48
N ARG A 432 18.74 10.02 7.25
CA ARG A 432 19.42 10.82 6.24
C ARG A 432 20.90 11.08 6.56
N GLU A 433 21.24 11.31 7.82
CA GLU A 433 22.63 11.60 8.21
C GLU A 433 23.48 10.35 8.04
N LYS A 434 23.00 9.21 8.56
CA LYS A 434 23.68 7.90 8.41
C LYS A 434 23.81 7.51 6.94
N PHE A 435 22.75 7.72 6.16
CA PHE A 435 22.76 7.41 4.74
C PHE A 435 23.75 8.30 3.97
N GLN A 436 23.82 9.59 4.27
CA GLN A 436 24.80 10.49 3.65
C GLN A 436 26.25 10.06 3.97
N GLU A 437 26.53 9.69 5.21
CA GLU A 437 27.85 9.17 5.60
C GLU A 437 28.22 7.89 4.83
N ILE A 438 27.25 7.00 4.64
CA ILE A 438 27.40 5.79 3.82
C ILE A 438 27.77 6.17 2.40
N LEU A 439 27.01 7.05 1.74
CA LEU A 439 27.26 7.47 0.36
C LEU A 439 28.64 8.11 0.18
N HIS A 440 29.06 8.97 1.12
CA HIS A 440 30.39 9.57 1.10
C HIS A 440 31.50 8.52 1.21
N ARG A 441 31.33 7.49 2.04
CA ARG A 441 32.32 6.42 2.22
C ARG A 441 32.54 5.60 0.95
N ILE A 442 31.46 5.29 0.24
CA ILE A 442 31.50 4.50 -1.01
C ILE A 442 31.67 5.36 -2.27
N GLY A 443 31.82 6.69 -2.12
CA GLY A 443 32.10 7.60 -3.23
C GLY A 443 30.94 7.82 -4.19
N LEU A 444 29.69 7.62 -3.74
CA LEU A 444 28.50 7.82 -4.56
C LEU A 444 27.89 9.20 -4.36
N ARG A 445 27.24 9.73 -5.41
CA ARG A 445 26.72 11.09 -5.43
C ARG A 445 25.29 11.14 -4.89
N GLN A 446 25.00 12.19 -4.13
CA GLN A 446 23.65 12.54 -3.66
C GLN A 446 23.36 14.00 -4.01
N PRO A 447 22.10 14.39 -4.27
CA PRO A 447 21.76 15.80 -4.42
C PRO A 447 22.14 16.59 -3.16
N PRO A 448 22.62 17.85 -3.27
CA PRO A 448 22.85 18.69 -2.11
C PRO A 448 21.59 18.76 -1.23
N ASN A 449 21.74 18.49 0.07
CA ASN A 449 20.62 18.39 0.98
C ASN A 449 20.96 18.90 2.39
N GLY A 450 19.94 19.12 3.21
CA GLY A 450 20.06 19.59 4.58
C GLY A 450 18.80 19.31 5.41
N ILE A 451 18.90 19.55 6.72
CA ILE A 451 17.84 19.28 7.70
C ILE A 451 17.47 20.59 8.39
N ALA A 452 16.18 20.81 8.61
CA ALA A 452 15.63 21.95 9.34
C ALA A 452 14.52 21.53 10.31
N VAL A 453 14.48 22.14 11.48
CA VAL A 453 13.43 21.95 12.49
C VAL A 453 12.54 23.18 12.67
N ASP A 454 12.95 24.31 12.11
CA ASP A 454 12.25 25.58 12.17
C ASP A 454 12.41 26.35 10.85
N VAL A 455 11.65 27.44 10.71
CA VAL A 455 11.63 28.27 9.49
C VAL A 455 13.00 28.89 9.20
N GLU A 456 13.71 29.35 10.22
CA GLU A 456 15.02 30.01 10.05
C GLU A 456 16.11 29.03 9.61
N GLY A 457 16.14 27.84 10.21
CA GLY A 457 16.98 26.73 9.78
C GLY A 457 16.66 26.33 8.34
N ALA A 458 15.39 26.27 7.97
CA ALA A 458 14.97 25.96 6.61
C ALA A 458 15.47 27.01 5.60
N ARG A 459 15.35 28.30 5.92
CA ARG A 459 15.88 29.41 5.10
C ARG A 459 17.40 29.28 4.92
N ALA A 460 18.13 29.00 5.99
CA ALA A 460 19.58 28.84 5.94
C ALA A 460 20.01 27.67 5.05
N GLN A 461 19.32 26.52 5.14
CA GLN A 461 19.59 25.37 4.28
C GLN A 461 19.23 25.67 2.82
N ALA A 462 18.08 26.30 2.56
CA ALA A 462 17.65 26.66 1.21
C ALA A 462 18.62 27.64 0.53
N ALA A 463 19.16 28.62 1.28
CA ALA A 463 20.17 29.55 0.76
C ALA A 463 21.48 28.85 0.37
N ARG A 464 21.87 27.79 1.10
CA ARG A 464 23.07 26.99 0.81
C ARG A 464 22.86 26.05 -0.39
N ILE A 465 21.68 25.44 -0.50
CA ILE A 465 21.35 24.44 -1.52
C ILE A 465 20.97 25.10 -2.86
N GLY A 466 20.22 26.20 -2.79
CA GLY A 466 19.70 26.97 -3.92
C GLY A 466 18.40 26.38 -4.50
N TYR A 467 17.44 27.26 -4.80
CA TYR A 467 16.15 26.89 -5.40
C TYR A 467 16.29 26.39 -6.85
N PRO A 468 15.34 25.56 -7.35
CA PRO A 468 14.25 24.95 -6.58
C PRO A 468 14.76 23.85 -5.64
N ILE A 469 13.99 23.63 -4.56
CA ILE A 469 14.23 22.62 -3.52
C ILE A 469 12.98 21.75 -3.32
N LEU A 470 13.18 20.48 -2.98
CA LEU A 470 12.14 19.57 -2.54
C LEU A 470 12.16 19.54 -1.01
N VAL A 471 11.01 19.80 -0.38
CA VAL A 471 10.84 19.72 1.07
C VAL A 471 9.96 18.54 1.44
N ARG A 472 10.35 17.81 2.49
CA ARG A 472 9.61 16.63 2.96
C ARG A 472 9.74 16.40 4.47
N PRO A 473 8.72 15.83 5.13
CA PRO A 473 8.85 15.33 6.49
C PRO A 473 9.76 14.08 6.53
N SER A 474 10.41 13.82 7.66
CA SER A 474 11.15 12.56 7.87
C SER A 474 10.19 11.38 8.15
N TYR A 475 10.62 10.14 7.84
CA TYR A 475 9.89 8.87 8.11
C TYR A 475 8.51 8.73 7.46
N VAL A 476 8.34 9.21 6.22
CA VAL A 476 7.08 9.09 5.46
C VAL A 476 7.27 8.28 4.17
N LEU A 477 6.26 7.47 3.83
CA LEU A 477 6.18 6.71 2.58
C LEU A 477 5.22 7.38 1.59
N GLY A 478 5.46 7.23 0.28
CA GLY A 478 4.52 7.66 -0.76
C GLY A 478 4.48 9.17 -0.97
N GLY A 479 5.57 9.87 -0.62
CA GLY A 479 5.70 11.30 -0.82
C GLY A 479 4.77 12.15 0.04
N ARG A 480 4.30 11.65 1.19
CA ARG A 480 3.30 12.34 2.00
C ARG A 480 3.78 13.73 2.42
N ALA A 481 2.98 14.74 2.12
CA ALA A 481 3.29 16.15 2.38
C ALA A 481 4.63 16.61 1.79
N MET A 482 5.05 16.07 0.64
CA MET A 482 6.19 16.61 -0.10
C MET A 482 5.77 17.79 -0.97
N GLU A 483 6.58 18.85 -1.01
CA GLU A 483 6.34 20.02 -1.87
C GLU A 483 7.65 20.45 -2.56
N ILE A 484 7.53 20.91 -3.82
CA ILE A 484 8.65 21.55 -4.53
C ILE A 484 8.49 23.05 -4.35
N CYS A 485 9.46 23.68 -3.69
CA CYS A 485 9.52 25.12 -3.52
C CYS A 485 10.51 25.71 -4.53
N HIS A 486 10.04 26.67 -5.33
CA HIS A 486 10.84 27.43 -6.28
C HIS A 486 11.34 28.76 -5.69
N ALA A 487 10.78 29.20 -4.56
CA ALA A 487 11.14 30.43 -3.89
C ALA A 487 10.90 30.35 -2.37
N GLU A 488 11.43 31.34 -1.64
CA GLU A 488 11.40 31.39 -0.17
C GLU A 488 10.00 31.53 0.44
N ASP A 489 9.12 32.28 -0.21
CA ASP A 489 7.74 32.45 0.23
C ASP A 489 6.99 31.10 0.31
N GLN A 490 7.24 30.21 -0.66
CA GLN A 490 6.68 28.86 -0.69
C GLN A 490 7.25 27.99 0.43
N LEU A 491 8.56 28.08 0.69
CA LEU A 491 9.21 27.36 1.79
C LEU A 491 8.64 27.77 3.15
N VAL A 492 8.48 29.07 3.38
CA VAL A 492 7.95 29.61 4.64
C VAL A 492 6.50 29.17 4.85
N ARG A 493 5.68 29.21 3.80
CA ARG A 493 4.31 28.69 3.82
C ARG A 493 4.30 27.21 4.22
N TYR A 494 5.09 26.39 3.54
CA TYR A 494 5.21 24.95 3.85
C TYR A 494 5.60 24.72 5.32
N MET A 495 6.63 25.42 5.81
CA MET A 495 7.10 25.27 7.20
C MET A 495 6.07 25.72 8.24
N THR A 496 5.15 26.61 7.88
CA THR A 496 4.11 27.13 8.80
C THR A 496 2.82 26.29 8.74
N GLU A 497 2.42 25.84 7.56
CA GLU A 497 1.13 25.17 7.34
C GLU A 497 1.24 23.63 7.36
N ALA A 498 2.35 23.06 6.89
CA ALA A 498 2.49 21.61 6.70
C ALA A 498 3.23 20.89 7.85
N VAL A 499 4.08 21.59 8.61
CA VAL A 499 4.88 21.01 9.71
C VAL A 499 4.05 20.75 10.98
N ASP A 500 2.88 21.37 11.11
CA ASP A 500 1.93 21.15 12.21
C ASP A 500 1.41 19.69 12.25
N ALA A 501 1.61 18.92 11.15
CA ALA A 501 1.27 17.51 11.06
C ALA A 501 2.28 16.55 11.73
N SER A 502 3.51 17.00 12.03
CA SER A 502 4.54 16.15 12.64
C SER A 502 5.60 16.94 13.45
N PRO A 503 5.21 17.58 14.57
CA PRO A 503 6.09 18.47 15.34
C PRO A 503 7.34 17.79 15.92
N ASP A 504 7.34 16.46 16.04
CA ASP A 504 8.46 15.66 16.58
C ASP A 504 9.52 15.29 15.52
N HIS A 505 9.34 15.67 14.24
CA HIS A 505 10.21 15.23 13.14
C HIS A 505 10.78 16.40 12.32
N PRO A 506 12.10 16.38 12.01
CA PRO A 506 12.71 17.40 11.18
C PRO A 506 12.23 17.32 9.73
N VAL A 507 12.26 18.47 9.06
CA VAL A 507 12.01 18.62 7.62
C VAL A 507 13.32 18.46 6.86
N LEU A 508 13.31 17.60 5.85
CA LEU A 508 14.41 17.40 4.92
C LEU A 508 14.25 18.35 3.74
N ILE A 509 15.35 18.97 3.33
CA ILE A 509 15.43 19.90 2.22
C ILE A 509 16.47 19.38 1.23
N ASP A 510 16.02 19.03 0.04
CA ASP A 510 16.82 18.42 -1.02
C ASP A 510 16.88 19.35 -2.24
N LYS A 511 18.01 19.38 -2.95
CA LYS A 511 18.09 20.05 -4.25
C LYS A 511 17.15 19.35 -5.23
N PHE A 512 16.19 20.09 -5.77
CA PHE A 512 15.34 19.55 -6.82
C PHE A 512 16.13 19.49 -8.14
N LEU A 513 16.25 18.29 -8.71
CA LEU A 513 16.97 18.05 -9.96
C LEU A 513 16.01 18.17 -11.14
N GLU A 514 15.77 19.40 -11.58
CA GLU A 514 14.96 19.68 -12.79
C GLU A 514 15.49 18.92 -14.01
N ASP A 515 14.57 18.45 -14.86
CA ASP A 515 14.83 17.71 -16.11
C ASP A 515 15.69 16.44 -15.94
N ALA A 516 15.71 15.85 -14.74
CA ALA A 516 16.40 14.58 -14.50
C ALA A 516 15.48 13.39 -14.78
N ILE A 517 16.05 12.32 -15.33
CA ILE A 517 15.37 11.04 -15.53
C ILE A 517 15.40 10.28 -14.20
N GLU A 518 14.26 9.84 -13.70
CA GLU A 518 14.18 9.00 -12.51
C GLU A 518 14.33 7.52 -12.90
N VAL A 519 15.05 6.76 -12.06
CA VAL A 519 15.31 5.34 -12.30
C VAL A 519 15.11 4.56 -11.01
N ASP A 520 14.29 3.52 -11.05
CA ASP A 520 14.19 2.54 -9.97
C ASP A 520 15.04 1.31 -10.28
N VAL A 521 15.68 0.74 -9.26
CA VAL A 521 16.41 -0.51 -9.35
C VAL A 521 15.97 -1.44 -8.23
N ASP A 522 15.48 -2.62 -8.60
CA ASP A 522 15.25 -3.69 -7.63
C ASP A 522 16.41 -4.68 -7.69
N ALA A 523 16.94 -5.05 -6.52
CA ALA A 523 18.04 -5.99 -6.38
C ALA A 523 17.81 -6.97 -5.22
N VAL A 524 18.45 -8.14 -5.32
CA VAL A 524 18.43 -9.18 -4.29
C VAL A 524 19.87 -9.48 -3.88
N SER A 525 20.15 -9.54 -2.58
CA SER A 525 21.48 -9.83 -2.04
C SER A 525 21.42 -10.87 -0.94
N ASP A 526 22.38 -11.79 -0.91
CA ASP A 526 22.62 -12.72 0.20
C ASP A 526 23.79 -12.29 1.10
N GLY A 527 24.28 -11.07 0.93
CA GLY A 527 25.42 -10.50 1.64
C GLY A 527 26.79 -10.89 1.07
N GLU A 528 26.86 -11.83 0.12
CA GLU A 528 28.08 -12.17 -0.62
C GLU A 528 27.90 -11.85 -2.11
N THR A 529 26.79 -12.27 -2.69
CA THR A 529 26.39 -12.05 -4.08
C THR A 529 25.19 -11.13 -4.11
N THR A 530 25.19 -10.18 -5.04
CA THR A 530 24.06 -9.30 -5.31
C THR A 530 23.69 -9.37 -6.77
N LEU A 531 22.40 -9.51 -7.06
CA LEU A 531 21.84 -9.50 -8.40
C LEU A 531 20.91 -8.30 -8.56
N VAL A 532 21.11 -7.53 -9.62
CA VAL A 532 20.14 -6.54 -10.07
C VAL A 532 19.01 -7.29 -10.78
N GLY A 533 17.83 -7.26 -10.16
CA GLY A 533 16.62 -7.85 -10.72
C GLY A 533 16.09 -7.05 -11.91
N GLY A 534 16.25 -5.73 -11.90
CA GLY A 534 15.87 -4.87 -13.04
C GLY A 534 16.19 -3.41 -12.82
N VAL A 535 16.54 -2.71 -13.90
CA VAL A 535 16.69 -1.25 -13.95
C VAL A 535 15.50 -0.69 -14.72
N MET A 536 14.73 0.20 -14.10
CA MET A 536 13.48 0.73 -14.62
C MET A 536 13.62 2.22 -14.84
N GLU A 537 13.57 2.65 -16.10
CA GLU A 537 13.58 4.07 -16.45
C GLU A 537 12.17 4.62 -16.40
N HIS A 538 11.93 5.68 -15.64
CA HIS A 538 10.64 6.35 -15.62
C HIS A 538 10.41 7.13 -16.92
N ILE A 539 9.15 7.21 -17.33
CA ILE A 539 8.76 8.08 -18.44
C ILE A 539 8.73 9.51 -17.92
N GLU A 540 8.01 9.77 -16.82
CA GLU A 540 8.01 11.07 -16.15
C GLU A 540 9.38 11.44 -15.57
N GLU A 541 9.62 12.75 -15.50
CA GLU A 541 10.82 13.33 -14.90
C GLU A 541 10.82 13.24 -13.37
N ALA A 542 12.01 13.26 -12.78
CA ALA A 542 12.20 13.29 -11.34
C ALA A 542 11.42 14.47 -10.73
N GLY A 543 10.57 14.17 -9.74
CA GLY A 543 9.60 15.12 -9.18
C GLY A 543 8.15 14.73 -9.39
N VAL A 544 7.89 13.79 -10.31
CA VAL A 544 6.72 12.92 -10.23
C VAL A 544 7.10 11.69 -9.43
N HIS A 545 6.30 11.35 -8.42
CA HIS A 545 6.60 10.23 -7.55
C HIS A 545 6.62 8.89 -8.32
N SER A 546 7.63 8.04 -8.07
CA SER A 546 7.80 6.71 -8.69
C SER A 546 6.54 5.82 -8.80
N GLY A 547 5.69 5.89 -7.78
CA GLY A 547 4.40 5.18 -7.75
C GLY A 547 3.33 5.71 -8.70
N ASP A 548 3.44 6.95 -9.16
CA ASP A 548 2.55 7.58 -10.15
C ASP A 548 3.17 7.58 -11.55
N SER A 549 4.50 7.58 -11.67
CA SER A 549 5.20 7.51 -12.95
C SER A 549 4.96 6.19 -13.67
N ALA A 550 4.83 6.24 -14.99
CA ALA A 550 5.05 5.07 -15.82
C ALA A 550 6.55 4.73 -15.83
N CYS A 551 6.90 3.46 -16.02
CA CYS A 551 8.31 3.08 -16.16
C CYS A 551 8.50 1.93 -17.15
N ALA A 552 9.70 1.85 -17.75
CA ALA A 552 10.07 0.84 -18.73
C ALA A 552 11.25 -0.01 -18.24
N LEU A 553 11.16 -1.32 -18.49
CA LEU A 553 12.22 -2.30 -18.27
C LEU A 553 12.40 -3.12 -19.57
N PRO A 554 13.60 -3.13 -20.17
CA PRO A 554 14.79 -2.35 -19.80
C PRO A 554 14.59 -0.83 -20.05
N PRO A 555 15.53 0.02 -19.59
CA PRO A 555 15.55 1.44 -19.93
C PRO A 555 15.46 1.68 -21.45
N TYR A 556 14.67 2.66 -21.87
CA TYR A 556 14.34 2.90 -23.28
C TYR A 556 15.16 4.04 -23.90
N SER A 557 15.79 4.90 -23.10
CA SER A 557 16.57 6.04 -23.58
C SER A 557 17.96 6.17 -22.94
N LEU A 558 18.19 5.56 -21.78
CA LEU A 558 19.48 5.64 -21.10
C LEU A 558 20.59 4.87 -21.83
N PRO A 559 21.81 5.44 -21.97
CA PRO A 559 22.95 4.71 -22.52
C PRO A 559 23.41 3.55 -21.64
N ASP A 560 23.91 2.48 -22.24
CA ASP A 560 24.43 1.30 -21.54
C ASP A 560 25.48 1.65 -20.48
N SER A 561 26.35 2.64 -20.74
CA SER A 561 27.36 3.07 -19.77
C SER A 561 26.75 3.61 -18.48
N VAL A 562 25.63 4.32 -18.56
CA VAL A 562 24.89 4.85 -17.41
C VAL A 562 24.20 3.71 -16.68
N ILE A 563 23.62 2.76 -17.41
CA ILE A 563 23.00 1.55 -16.82
C ILE A 563 24.06 0.77 -16.03
N GLN A 564 25.27 0.60 -16.56
CA GLN A 564 26.36 -0.05 -15.82
C GLN A 564 26.80 0.74 -14.58
N GLU A 565 26.90 2.08 -14.65
CA GLU A 565 27.20 2.92 -13.47
C GLU A 565 26.16 2.72 -12.36
N ILE A 566 24.87 2.68 -12.73
CA ILE A 566 23.75 2.43 -11.81
C ILE A 566 23.87 1.04 -11.16
N LYS A 567 24.18 0.00 -11.94
CA LYS A 567 24.38 -1.36 -11.41
C LYS A 567 25.56 -1.43 -10.44
N GLN A 568 26.69 -0.81 -10.79
CA GLN A 568 27.87 -0.76 -9.90
C GLN A 568 27.56 -0.02 -8.60
N ALA A 569 26.84 1.10 -8.66
CA ALA A 569 26.36 1.81 -7.49
C ALA A 569 25.42 0.94 -6.64
N THR A 570 24.54 0.15 -7.27
CA THR A 570 23.63 -0.77 -6.60
C THR A 570 24.39 -1.85 -5.83
N TYR A 571 25.39 -2.49 -6.43
CA TYR A 571 26.21 -3.50 -5.74
C TYR A 571 26.97 -2.91 -4.55
N ALA A 572 27.56 -1.73 -4.72
CA ALA A 572 28.29 -1.04 -3.65
C ALA A 572 27.39 -0.73 -2.45
N LEU A 573 26.16 -0.25 -2.71
CA LEU A 573 25.15 -0.01 -1.69
C LEU A 573 24.69 -1.27 -0.98
N ALA A 574 24.41 -2.34 -1.73
CA ALA A 574 23.97 -3.61 -1.18
C ALA A 574 25.01 -4.18 -0.19
N ASN A 575 26.28 -4.09 -0.57
CA ASN A 575 27.40 -4.51 0.27
C ASN A 575 27.56 -3.64 1.52
N GLU A 576 27.55 -2.32 1.40
CA GLU A 576 27.75 -1.41 2.54
C GLU A 576 26.58 -1.45 3.54
N LEU A 577 25.36 -1.66 3.07
CA LEU A 577 24.16 -1.83 3.90
C LEU A 577 23.98 -3.28 4.41
N CYS A 578 24.88 -4.19 4.06
CA CYS A 578 24.82 -5.61 4.41
C CYS A 578 23.44 -6.22 4.12
N VAL A 579 22.89 -5.94 2.93
CA VAL A 579 21.54 -6.35 2.55
C VAL A 579 21.43 -7.88 2.55
N ARG A 580 20.36 -8.40 3.14
CA ARG A 580 19.98 -9.83 3.09
C ARG A 580 18.51 -9.94 2.73
N GLY A 581 18.24 -10.22 1.46
CA GLY A 581 16.91 -10.21 0.87
C GLY A 581 16.79 -9.15 -0.24
N LEU A 582 15.63 -8.50 -0.30
CA LEU A 582 15.32 -7.47 -1.30
C LEU A 582 15.85 -6.09 -0.89
N MET A 583 16.24 -5.31 -1.89
CA MET A 583 16.41 -3.87 -1.78
C MET A 583 15.92 -3.16 -3.05
N ASN A 584 15.51 -1.91 -2.89
CA ASN A 584 15.17 -1.01 -3.97
C ASN A 584 16.00 0.28 -3.85
N ILE A 585 16.41 0.84 -4.96
CA ILE A 585 17.18 2.08 -5.02
C ILE A 585 16.55 3.01 -6.06
N GLN A 586 16.36 4.27 -5.70
CA GLN A 586 15.93 5.31 -6.61
C GLN A 586 17.11 6.21 -6.96
N TYR A 587 17.32 6.40 -8.27
CA TYR A 587 18.33 7.27 -8.83
C TYR A 587 17.68 8.41 -9.62
N ALA A 588 18.38 9.52 -9.72
CA ALA A 588 18.13 10.57 -10.69
C ALA A 588 19.34 10.69 -11.61
N VAL A 589 19.12 10.62 -12.91
CA VAL A 589 20.12 10.76 -13.95
C VAL A 589 19.93 12.12 -14.61
N LYS A 590 20.86 13.04 -14.38
CA LYS A 590 20.82 14.39 -14.96
C LYS A 590 21.85 14.52 -16.07
N LYS A 591 21.40 15.00 -17.24
CA LYS A 591 22.32 15.37 -18.32
C LYS A 591 22.86 16.78 -18.10
N ILE A 592 24.18 16.91 -17.97
CA ILE A 592 24.87 18.20 -17.79
C ILE A 592 25.85 18.36 -18.95
N GLY A 593 25.50 19.22 -19.91
CA GLY A 593 26.21 19.28 -21.19
C GLY A 593 26.04 17.96 -21.96
N ASP A 594 27.15 17.30 -22.27
CA ASP A 594 27.17 16.02 -22.99
C ASP A 594 27.30 14.80 -22.06
N GLU A 595 27.44 15.00 -20.74
CA GLU A 595 27.64 13.93 -19.77
C GLU A 595 26.36 13.64 -18.96
N TYR A 596 26.17 12.38 -18.59
CA TYR A 596 25.15 11.95 -17.64
C TYR A 596 25.77 11.83 -16.26
N VAL A 597 25.11 12.41 -15.26
CA VAL A 597 25.52 12.33 -13.86
C VAL A 597 24.44 11.58 -13.07
N VAL A 598 24.82 10.47 -12.47
CA VAL A 598 23.96 9.64 -11.62
C VAL A 598 23.98 10.15 -10.18
N TYR A 599 22.81 10.41 -9.62
CA TYR A 599 22.57 10.78 -8.22
C TYR A 599 21.67 9.75 -7.55
N ILE A 600 21.91 9.47 -6.27
CA ILE A 600 21.04 8.61 -5.47
C ILE A 600 20.03 9.47 -4.72
N LEU A 601 18.75 9.12 -4.84
CA LEU A 601 17.65 9.77 -4.14
C LEU A 601 17.39 9.12 -2.79
N GLU A 602 17.15 7.81 -2.80
CA GLU A 602 16.90 6.98 -1.61
C GLU A 602 17.21 5.50 -1.85
N VAL A 603 17.38 4.76 -0.75
CA VAL A 603 17.52 3.29 -0.75
C VAL A 603 16.52 2.73 0.25
N ASN A 604 15.81 1.70 -0.19
CA ASN A 604 14.81 0.98 0.58
C ASN A 604 15.28 -0.48 0.73
N PRO A 605 15.96 -0.87 1.81
CA PRO A 605 16.48 -2.23 2.01
C PRO A 605 15.37 -3.22 2.42
N ARG A 606 14.32 -3.27 1.61
CA ARG A 606 13.10 -4.03 1.77
C ARG A 606 12.46 -4.30 0.40
N ALA A 607 11.34 -5.02 0.38
CA ALA A 607 10.54 -5.13 -0.83
C ALA A 607 10.00 -3.76 -1.29
N SER A 608 9.91 -3.60 -2.61
CA SER A 608 9.33 -2.43 -3.26
C SER A 608 8.02 -2.80 -3.95
N ARG A 609 7.24 -1.77 -4.30
CA ARG A 609 6.03 -1.97 -5.09
C ARG A 609 6.34 -2.45 -6.52
N THR A 610 7.55 -2.21 -7.02
CA THR A 610 8.00 -2.64 -8.35
C THR A 610 8.46 -4.10 -8.38
N SER A 611 8.72 -4.74 -7.23
CA SER A 611 9.21 -6.12 -7.16
C SER A 611 8.33 -7.13 -7.93
N PRO A 612 6.98 -7.08 -7.90
CA PRO A 612 6.13 -7.93 -8.73
C PRO A 612 6.26 -7.62 -10.23
N PHE A 613 6.28 -6.34 -10.63
CA PHE A 613 6.47 -5.92 -12.02
C PHE A 613 7.80 -6.45 -12.58
N VAL A 614 8.90 -6.24 -11.85
CA VAL A 614 10.22 -6.74 -12.24
C VAL A 614 10.22 -8.27 -12.33
N SER A 615 9.58 -8.95 -11.36
CA SER A 615 9.49 -10.42 -11.38
C SER A 615 8.73 -10.95 -12.60
N LYS A 616 7.69 -10.23 -13.06
CA LYS A 616 6.93 -10.61 -14.26
C LYS A 616 7.67 -10.24 -15.55
N ALA A 617 8.39 -9.13 -15.57
CA ALA A 617 9.18 -8.68 -16.72
C ALA A 617 10.39 -9.57 -16.99
N THR A 618 11.07 -10.05 -15.94
CA THR A 618 12.28 -10.88 -16.09
C THR A 618 12.01 -12.38 -15.92
N GLY A 619 10.86 -12.73 -15.35
CA GLY A 619 10.53 -14.10 -14.95
C GLY A 619 11.27 -14.58 -13.70
N LEU A 620 12.12 -13.76 -13.09
CA LEU A 620 12.79 -14.07 -11.82
C LEU A 620 11.86 -13.79 -10.64
N PRO A 621 11.54 -14.78 -9.78
CA PRO A 621 10.61 -14.57 -8.66
C PRO A 621 11.32 -13.89 -7.47
N LEU A 622 11.64 -12.60 -7.58
CA LEU A 622 12.53 -11.88 -6.66
C LEU A 622 12.15 -12.01 -5.18
N ALA A 623 10.86 -11.87 -4.84
CA ALA A 623 10.38 -12.02 -3.46
C ALA A 623 10.56 -13.44 -2.92
N ARG A 624 10.40 -14.47 -3.77
CA ARG A 624 10.62 -15.87 -3.41
C ARG A 624 12.12 -16.12 -3.18
N MET A 625 12.98 -15.59 -4.05
CA MET A 625 14.44 -15.68 -3.91
C MET A 625 14.91 -15.04 -2.61
N ALA A 626 14.47 -13.81 -2.34
CA ALA A 626 14.80 -13.09 -1.13
C ALA A 626 14.29 -13.77 0.14
N ALA A 627 13.09 -14.36 0.13
CA ALA A 627 12.59 -15.12 1.27
C ALA A 627 13.48 -16.33 1.62
N LYS A 628 13.97 -17.06 0.60
CA LYS A 628 14.93 -18.17 0.80
C LYS A 628 16.26 -17.68 1.38
N ILE A 629 16.76 -16.54 0.92
CA ILE A 629 17.96 -15.89 1.48
C ILE A 629 17.76 -15.55 2.95
N MET A 630 16.63 -14.92 3.30
CA MET A 630 16.33 -14.56 4.69
C MET A 630 16.23 -15.79 5.60
N ALA A 631 15.82 -16.95 5.06
CA ALA A 631 15.79 -18.23 5.76
C ALA A 631 17.14 -18.98 5.77
N GLY A 632 18.17 -18.46 5.10
CA GLY A 632 19.55 -18.98 5.13
C GLY A 632 20.01 -19.71 3.86
N VAL A 633 19.30 -19.62 2.74
CA VAL A 633 19.70 -20.24 1.46
C VAL A 633 20.26 -19.19 0.50
N SER A 634 21.55 -19.28 0.20
CA SER A 634 22.26 -18.36 -0.69
C SER A 634 21.74 -18.38 -2.13
N LEU A 635 22.04 -17.34 -2.91
CA LEU A 635 21.71 -17.28 -4.35
C LEU A 635 22.35 -18.43 -5.12
N LYS A 636 23.58 -18.80 -4.75
CA LYS A 636 24.31 -19.93 -5.34
C LYS A 636 23.62 -21.27 -5.09
N GLU A 637 23.15 -21.53 -3.86
CA GLU A 637 22.41 -22.75 -3.54
C GLU A 637 21.04 -22.81 -4.22
N GLN A 638 20.46 -21.65 -4.54
CA GLN A 638 19.24 -21.56 -5.34
C GLN A 638 19.47 -21.79 -6.84
N GLY A 639 20.73 -21.82 -7.31
CA GLY A 639 21.06 -21.92 -8.73
C GLY A 639 20.72 -20.66 -9.54
N LEU A 640 20.61 -19.52 -8.85
CA LEU A 640 20.23 -18.23 -9.43
C LEU A 640 21.32 -17.20 -9.10
N ASP A 641 22.47 -17.30 -9.74
CA ASP A 641 23.64 -16.42 -9.56
C ASP A 641 23.96 -15.55 -10.79
N GLN A 642 23.05 -15.52 -11.77
CA GLN A 642 23.16 -14.71 -12.97
C GLN A 642 21.96 -13.79 -13.14
N GLU A 643 22.24 -12.58 -13.62
CA GLU A 643 21.20 -11.60 -13.94
C GLU A 643 20.52 -11.94 -15.26
N VAL A 644 19.21 -11.73 -15.32
CA VAL A 644 18.42 -11.87 -16.55
C VAL A 644 18.14 -10.48 -17.09
N TRP A 645 18.62 -10.20 -18.30
CA TRP A 645 18.32 -8.94 -18.99
C TRP A 645 17.29 -9.19 -20.11
N PRO A 646 16.07 -8.63 -20.03
CA PRO A 646 15.02 -8.91 -21.01
C PRO A 646 15.37 -8.41 -22.41
N THR A 647 15.00 -9.20 -23.41
CA THR A 647 15.08 -8.83 -24.85
C THR A 647 13.83 -8.12 -25.34
N HIS A 648 12.77 -8.11 -24.54
CA HIS A 648 11.51 -7.44 -24.80
C HIS A 648 11.37 -6.24 -23.85
N CYS A 649 10.48 -5.31 -24.18
CA CYS A 649 10.14 -4.18 -23.33
C CYS A 649 8.87 -4.46 -22.52
N SER A 650 8.95 -4.20 -21.23
CA SER A 650 7.83 -4.18 -20.30
C SER A 650 7.63 -2.76 -19.80
N VAL A 651 6.42 -2.23 -19.91
CA VAL A 651 6.05 -0.90 -19.41
C VAL A 651 5.00 -1.05 -18.32
N LYS A 652 5.28 -0.48 -17.15
CA LYS A 652 4.31 -0.29 -16.07
C LYS A 652 3.63 1.07 -16.27
N GLU A 653 2.29 1.11 -16.19
CA GLU A 653 1.50 2.34 -16.18
C GLU A 653 0.60 2.39 -14.94
N SER A 654 0.38 3.59 -14.40
CA SER A 654 -0.34 3.84 -13.16
C SER A 654 -1.84 4.08 -13.41
N VAL A 655 -2.69 3.57 -12.52
CA VAL A 655 -4.15 3.75 -12.56
C VAL A 655 -4.59 4.70 -11.45
N PHE A 656 -5.24 5.80 -11.83
CA PHE A 656 -5.61 6.88 -10.92
C PHE A 656 -7.09 6.89 -10.53
N PRO A 657 -7.43 7.28 -9.28
CA PRO A 657 -8.81 7.32 -8.80
C PRO A 657 -9.53 8.64 -9.09
N PHE A 658 -9.01 9.50 -9.98
CA PHE A 658 -9.52 10.87 -10.16
C PHE A 658 -11.01 10.94 -10.53
N SER A 659 -11.55 9.95 -11.25
CA SER A 659 -13.00 9.85 -11.55
C SER A 659 -13.88 9.64 -10.31
N ARG A 660 -13.29 9.27 -9.16
CA ARG A 660 -13.98 9.17 -7.86
C ARG A 660 -13.95 10.49 -7.08
N PHE A 661 -13.09 11.43 -7.48
CA PHE A 661 -12.84 12.70 -6.80
C PHE A 661 -13.09 13.88 -7.75
N HIS A 662 -14.35 14.10 -8.09
CA HIS A 662 -14.76 15.17 -9.01
C HIS A 662 -14.25 16.55 -8.55
N GLY A 663 -13.74 17.33 -9.50
CA GLY A 663 -13.24 18.68 -9.26
C GLY A 663 -11.81 18.75 -8.71
N VAL A 664 -11.17 17.61 -8.42
CA VAL A 664 -9.76 17.56 -8.02
C VAL A 664 -8.86 17.71 -9.26
N ASP A 665 -7.81 18.49 -9.12
CA ASP A 665 -6.77 18.66 -10.13
C ASP A 665 -5.93 17.36 -10.28
N ILE A 666 -5.76 16.89 -11.51
CA ILE A 666 -5.05 15.64 -11.84
C ILE A 666 -3.54 15.81 -12.06
N ILE A 667 -3.00 16.96 -11.69
CA ILE A 667 -1.57 17.22 -11.77
C ILE A 667 -0.77 16.21 -10.95
N LEU A 668 0.25 15.64 -11.58
CA LEU A 668 1.22 14.76 -10.93
C LEU A 668 2.24 15.58 -10.13
N GLY A 669 2.83 14.96 -9.11
CA GLY A 669 3.81 15.61 -8.26
C GLY A 669 4.54 14.63 -7.35
N PRO A 670 5.25 15.14 -6.33
CA PRO A 670 6.10 14.31 -5.49
C PRO A 670 5.31 13.45 -4.51
N GLU A 671 3.99 13.66 -4.37
CA GLU A 671 3.11 12.83 -3.56
C GLU A 671 2.31 11.85 -4.45
N MET A 672 2.41 10.55 -4.14
CA MET A 672 1.71 9.48 -4.86
C MET A 672 0.19 9.56 -4.69
N ARG A 673 -0.56 9.34 -5.77
CA ARG A 673 -2.04 9.33 -5.81
C ARG A 673 -2.65 8.14 -6.56
N SER A 674 -1.85 7.34 -7.27
CA SER A 674 -2.33 6.14 -7.96
C SER A 674 -2.84 5.07 -6.98
N THR A 675 -3.78 4.25 -7.44
CA THR A 675 -4.41 3.17 -6.66
C THR A 675 -4.06 1.78 -7.15
N GLY A 676 -3.38 1.67 -8.30
CA GLY A 676 -2.95 0.41 -8.89
C GLY A 676 -2.12 0.65 -10.13
N GLU A 677 -1.76 -0.43 -10.81
CA GLU A 677 -0.88 -0.43 -11.96
C GLU A 677 -1.28 -1.51 -12.98
N VAL A 678 -0.83 -1.33 -14.21
CA VAL A 678 -0.97 -2.29 -15.31
C VAL A 678 0.36 -2.46 -16.03
N MET A 679 0.50 -3.55 -16.78
CA MET A 679 1.73 -3.90 -17.48
C MET A 679 1.47 -4.16 -18.97
N GLY A 680 2.14 -3.41 -19.84
CA GLY A 680 2.21 -3.68 -21.28
C GLY A 680 3.52 -4.37 -21.63
N ILE A 681 3.47 -5.47 -22.38
CA ILE A 681 4.66 -6.20 -22.84
C ILE A 681 4.67 -6.26 -24.36
N ALA A 682 5.79 -5.86 -24.97
CA ALA A 682 6.00 -5.94 -26.41
C ALA A 682 7.50 -6.02 -26.75
N ASP A 683 7.80 -6.24 -28.03
CA ASP A 683 9.19 -6.34 -28.49
C ASP A 683 9.91 -4.97 -28.47
N ASP A 684 9.18 -3.85 -28.46
CA ASP A 684 9.70 -2.49 -28.37
C ASP A 684 8.90 -1.58 -27.40
N PHE A 685 9.49 -0.44 -27.04
CA PHE A 685 8.93 0.51 -26.08
C PHE A 685 7.59 1.12 -26.51
N ALA A 686 7.44 1.55 -27.77
CA ALA A 686 6.23 2.25 -28.20
C ALA A 686 5.02 1.31 -28.15
N ALA A 687 5.21 0.06 -28.57
CA ALA A 687 4.21 -0.99 -28.48
C ALA A 687 3.85 -1.36 -27.03
N ALA A 688 4.86 -1.48 -26.15
CA ALA A 688 4.64 -1.79 -24.74
C ALA A 688 3.90 -0.65 -24.02
N PHE A 689 4.29 0.60 -24.28
CA PHE A 689 3.66 1.80 -23.73
C PHE A 689 2.20 1.94 -24.20
N ALA A 690 1.93 1.75 -25.50
CA ALA A 690 0.56 1.77 -26.04
C ALA A 690 -0.34 0.73 -25.35
N LYS A 691 0.16 -0.49 -25.13
CA LYS A 691 -0.57 -1.54 -24.38
C LYS A 691 -0.79 -1.15 -22.92
N GLY A 692 0.21 -0.58 -22.26
CA GLY A 692 0.10 -0.09 -20.88
C GLY A 692 -1.01 0.95 -20.74
N GLN A 693 -1.04 1.94 -21.62
CA GLN A 693 -2.07 2.99 -21.63
C GLN A 693 -3.48 2.42 -21.86
N GLN A 694 -3.65 1.54 -22.85
CA GLN A 694 -4.93 0.87 -23.10
C GLN A 694 -5.40 0.05 -21.90
N ALA A 695 -4.49 -0.68 -21.25
CA ALA A 695 -4.79 -1.45 -20.05
C ALA A 695 -5.17 -0.56 -18.86
N ALA A 696 -4.64 0.66 -18.78
CA ALA A 696 -4.99 1.67 -17.77
C ALA A 696 -6.38 2.29 -18.02
N GLY A 697 -7.07 1.89 -19.09
CA GLY A 697 -8.39 2.37 -19.47
C GLY A 697 -8.35 3.65 -20.31
N ILE A 698 -7.19 4.02 -20.86
CA ILE A 698 -7.05 5.16 -21.76
C ILE A 698 -7.26 4.68 -23.19
N ASP A 699 -8.30 5.20 -23.84
CA ASP A 699 -8.51 4.97 -25.27
C ASP A 699 -7.56 5.87 -26.06
N ILE A 700 -6.70 5.25 -26.88
CA ILE A 700 -5.72 5.96 -27.70
C ILE A 700 -6.40 6.26 -29.05
N PRO A 701 -6.72 7.54 -29.33
CA PRO A 701 -7.44 7.90 -30.56
C PRO A 701 -6.58 7.64 -31.80
N ARG A 702 -7.21 7.32 -32.92
CA ARG A 702 -6.51 7.13 -34.22
C ARG A 702 -6.59 8.34 -35.14
N GLU A 703 -7.58 9.19 -34.91
CA GLU A 703 -7.88 10.40 -35.66
C GLU A 703 -8.56 11.40 -34.73
N GLY A 704 -8.76 12.64 -35.20
CA GLY A 704 -9.47 13.68 -34.46
C GLY A 704 -8.57 14.88 -34.14
N THR A 705 -8.81 15.50 -33.00
CA THR A 705 -8.19 16.76 -32.60
C THR A 705 -7.39 16.61 -31.31
N VAL A 706 -6.16 17.13 -31.34
CA VAL A 706 -5.23 17.20 -30.21
C VAL A 706 -5.18 18.63 -29.71
N PHE A 707 -5.45 18.84 -28.41
CA PHE A 707 -5.20 20.11 -27.76
C PHE A 707 -3.80 20.13 -27.13
N ILE A 708 -3.00 21.15 -27.44
CA ILE A 708 -1.64 21.32 -26.90
C ILE A 708 -1.52 22.66 -26.18
N SER A 709 -1.10 22.66 -24.92
CA SER A 709 -0.82 23.88 -24.15
C SER A 709 0.32 23.64 -23.17
N MET A 710 1.48 24.22 -23.47
CA MET A 710 2.74 23.92 -22.79
C MET A 710 3.24 25.08 -21.93
N ALA A 711 3.91 24.74 -20.83
CA ALA A 711 4.69 25.68 -20.05
C ALA A 711 5.82 26.27 -20.92
N GLY A 712 6.27 27.49 -20.60
CA GLY A 712 7.19 28.26 -21.45
C GLY A 712 8.41 27.47 -21.91
N GLN A 713 9.07 26.75 -20.99
CA GLN A 713 10.27 25.97 -21.25
C GLN A 713 10.02 24.73 -22.14
N HIS A 714 8.80 24.18 -22.17
CA HIS A 714 8.46 22.97 -22.91
C HIS A 714 7.97 23.22 -24.34
N LYS A 715 7.66 24.49 -24.70
CA LYS A 715 7.05 24.82 -26.00
C LYS A 715 7.88 24.36 -27.20
N HIS A 716 9.19 24.60 -27.17
CA HIS A 716 10.07 24.25 -28.29
C HIS A 716 10.23 22.73 -28.44
N ALA A 717 10.26 22.00 -27.32
CA ALA A 717 10.37 20.54 -27.33
C ALA A 717 9.16 19.84 -27.98
N MET A 718 8.01 20.52 -28.05
CA MET A 718 6.80 19.98 -28.67
C MET A 718 6.70 20.22 -30.19
N ILE A 719 7.65 20.88 -30.83
CA ILE A 719 7.62 21.13 -32.28
C ILE A 719 7.64 19.81 -33.06
N GLU A 720 8.64 18.94 -32.83
CA GLU A 720 8.75 17.66 -33.55
C GLU A 720 7.58 16.70 -33.23
N PRO A 721 7.19 16.48 -31.97
CA PRO A 721 6.02 15.67 -31.64
C PRO A 721 4.73 16.17 -32.29
N THR A 722 4.54 17.49 -32.39
CA THR A 722 3.34 18.05 -33.03
C THR A 722 3.36 17.85 -34.55
N ARG A 723 4.53 17.96 -35.19
CA ARG A 723 4.67 17.65 -36.62
C ARG A 723 4.29 16.20 -36.91
N GLN A 724 4.75 15.27 -36.08
CA GLN A 724 4.39 13.86 -36.16
C GLN A 724 2.88 13.63 -36.05
N LEU A 725 2.20 14.32 -35.13
CA LEU A 725 0.74 14.25 -35.02
C LEU A 725 0.03 14.75 -36.29
N GLN A 726 0.50 15.83 -36.90
CA GLN A 726 -0.06 16.33 -38.16
C GLN A 726 0.15 15.34 -39.32
N GLU A 727 1.32 14.70 -39.39
CA GLU A 727 1.62 13.67 -40.38
C GLU A 727 0.69 12.45 -40.24
N LEU A 728 0.27 12.12 -39.02
CA LEU A 728 -0.76 11.11 -38.74
C LEU A 728 -2.20 11.57 -39.06
N GLY A 729 -2.41 12.84 -39.41
CA GLY A 729 -3.71 13.41 -39.77
C GLY A 729 -4.50 14.03 -38.63
N PHE A 730 -3.90 14.25 -37.45
CA PHE A 730 -4.58 14.95 -36.36
C PHE A 730 -4.69 16.45 -36.62
N LYS A 731 -5.85 17.02 -36.29
CA LYS A 731 -6.02 18.48 -36.20
C LYS A 731 -5.40 18.99 -34.90
N ILE A 732 -4.64 20.08 -34.98
CA ILE A 732 -3.98 20.67 -33.80
C ILE A 732 -4.70 21.96 -33.39
N ILE A 733 -5.13 22.01 -32.13
CA ILE A 733 -5.63 23.23 -31.48
C ILE A 733 -4.74 23.58 -30.29
N SER A 734 -4.57 24.86 -29.98
CA SER A 734 -3.64 25.29 -28.91
C SER A 734 -4.03 26.63 -28.31
N THR A 735 -3.56 26.89 -27.08
CA THR A 735 -3.58 28.25 -26.52
C THR A 735 -2.60 29.16 -27.29
N SER A 736 -2.87 30.47 -27.28
CA SER A 736 -2.13 31.48 -28.06
C SER A 736 -0.61 31.40 -27.88
N GLY A 737 -0.14 31.24 -26.65
CA GLY A 737 1.28 31.21 -26.34
C GLY A 737 2.02 29.99 -26.88
N THR A 738 1.37 28.82 -26.97
CA THR A 738 1.96 27.61 -27.58
C THR A 738 1.77 27.63 -29.09
N ALA A 739 0.64 28.15 -29.57
CA ALA A 739 0.34 28.26 -31.00
C ALA A 739 1.35 29.16 -31.73
N SER A 740 1.82 30.26 -31.13
CA SER A 740 2.84 31.13 -31.74
C SER A 740 4.12 30.35 -32.08
N VAL A 741 4.63 29.57 -31.13
CA VAL A 741 5.87 28.79 -31.30
C VAL A 741 5.70 27.70 -32.37
N LEU A 742 4.55 27.04 -32.41
CA LEU A 742 4.25 26.03 -33.42
C LEU A 742 4.10 26.65 -34.82
N ALA A 743 3.38 27.77 -34.93
CA ALA A 743 3.19 28.48 -36.19
C ALA A 743 4.51 29.04 -36.75
N GLU A 744 5.39 29.57 -35.89
CA GLU A 744 6.75 29.99 -36.26
C GLU A 744 7.60 28.84 -36.81
N ALA A 745 7.35 27.60 -36.35
CA ALA A 745 7.97 26.38 -36.86
C ALA A 745 7.27 25.78 -38.10
N GLY A 746 6.28 26.48 -38.66
CA GLY A 746 5.56 26.08 -39.87
C GLY A 746 4.44 25.05 -39.66
N ILE A 747 4.00 24.82 -38.42
CA ILE A 747 2.95 23.86 -38.07
C ILE A 747 1.59 24.56 -38.12
N GLU A 748 0.63 24.00 -38.86
CA GLU A 748 -0.74 24.51 -38.88
C GLU A 748 -1.45 24.26 -37.54
N VAL A 749 -1.89 25.33 -36.87
CA VAL A 749 -2.50 25.26 -35.54
C VAL A 749 -3.63 26.27 -35.42
N GLU A 750 -4.78 25.82 -34.92
CA GLU A 750 -5.90 26.70 -34.60
C GLU A 750 -5.80 27.20 -33.15
N VAL A 751 -5.94 28.52 -32.97
CA VAL A 751 -5.87 29.16 -31.66
C VAL A 751 -7.22 29.07 -30.94
N VAL A 752 -7.22 28.49 -29.74
CA VAL A 752 -8.39 28.41 -28.85
C VAL A 752 -8.21 29.35 -27.66
N LYS A 753 -9.30 30.03 -27.29
CA LYS A 753 -9.33 30.96 -26.15
C LYS A 753 -9.14 30.20 -24.84
N LYS A 754 -8.45 30.81 -23.89
CA LYS A 754 -8.49 30.37 -22.48
C LYS A 754 -9.89 30.55 -21.89
N VAL A 755 -10.16 29.89 -20.78
CA VAL A 755 -11.48 29.93 -20.12
C VAL A 755 -11.88 31.37 -19.76
N GLN A 756 -10.95 32.19 -19.27
CA GLN A 756 -11.17 33.61 -18.98
C GLN A 756 -11.26 34.51 -20.22
N GLU A 757 -10.68 34.11 -21.34
CA GLU A 757 -10.67 34.90 -22.58
C GLU A 757 -12.02 34.82 -23.34
N GLY A 758 -12.92 33.92 -22.92
CA GLY A 758 -14.28 33.81 -23.41
C GLY A 758 -14.56 32.49 -24.12
N ARG A 759 -15.53 32.49 -25.05
CA ARG A 759 -15.96 31.31 -25.81
C ARG A 759 -15.75 31.46 -27.32
N PRO A 760 -15.61 30.35 -28.08
CA PRO A 760 -15.43 28.98 -27.58
C PRO A 760 -14.05 28.79 -26.93
N ASN A 761 -13.99 28.05 -25.83
CA ASN A 761 -12.76 27.61 -25.17
C ASN A 761 -12.72 26.08 -25.06
N LEU A 762 -11.61 25.53 -24.56
CA LEU A 762 -11.42 24.07 -24.49
C LEU A 762 -12.55 23.31 -23.76
N LEU A 763 -13.22 23.92 -22.77
CA LEU A 763 -14.35 23.27 -22.12
C LEU A 763 -15.51 23.05 -23.10
N ASP A 764 -15.78 24.01 -23.99
CA ASP A 764 -16.83 23.89 -25.01
C ASP A 764 -16.47 22.76 -26.00
N TYR A 765 -15.20 22.68 -26.44
CA TYR A 765 -14.72 21.61 -27.32
C TYR A 765 -14.84 20.22 -26.68
N MET A 766 -14.51 20.07 -25.38
CA MET A 766 -14.67 18.80 -24.66
C MET A 766 -16.15 18.40 -24.54
N VAL A 767 -17.02 19.35 -24.20
CA VAL A 767 -18.47 19.10 -24.12
C VAL A 767 -19.05 18.64 -25.47
N ASN A 768 -18.54 19.18 -26.57
CA ASN A 768 -18.96 18.81 -27.93
C ASN A 768 -18.33 17.51 -28.44
N GLY A 769 -17.38 16.90 -27.73
CA GLY A 769 -16.62 15.74 -28.21
C GLY A 769 -15.66 16.08 -29.36
N GLU A 770 -15.26 17.34 -29.49
CA GLU A 770 -14.43 17.84 -30.60
C GLU A 770 -12.92 17.71 -30.32
N VAL A 771 -12.52 17.23 -29.14
CA VAL A 771 -11.13 16.99 -28.72
C VAL A 771 -10.99 15.56 -28.19
N GLN A 772 -9.98 14.86 -28.68
CA GLN A 772 -9.73 13.45 -28.35
C GLN A 772 -8.57 13.25 -27.39
N ILE A 773 -7.63 14.21 -27.30
CA ILE A 773 -6.50 14.13 -26.37
C ILE A 773 -6.00 15.52 -26.00
N ILE A 774 -5.52 15.66 -24.77
CA ILE A 774 -5.00 16.91 -24.19
C ILE A 774 -3.54 16.70 -23.76
N PHE A 775 -2.64 17.52 -24.28
CA PHE A 775 -1.28 17.68 -23.80
C PHE A 775 -1.17 19.01 -23.05
N ASN A 776 -1.03 18.94 -21.73
CA ASN A 776 -0.97 20.11 -20.88
C ASN A 776 0.12 20.00 -19.80
N THR A 777 1.31 20.51 -20.07
CA THR A 777 2.29 20.69 -18.99
C THR A 777 1.97 21.96 -18.18
N PRO A 778 1.82 21.85 -16.86
CA PRO A 778 1.34 22.94 -16.02
C PRO A 778 2.37 24.06 -15.86
N SER A 779 1.89 25.29 -15.78
CA SER A 779 2.68 26.46 -15.34
C SER A 779 2.42 26.84 -13.87
N GLY A 780 1.41 26.22 -13.24
CA GLY A 780 1.01 26.35 -11.84
C GLY A 780 0.11 25.18 -11.36
N ARG A 781 -0.21 25.11 -10.06
CA ARG A 781 -0.96 24.00 -9.44
C ARG A 781 -2.29 24.43 -8.80
N GLY A 782 -3.30 23.55 -8.81
CA GLY A 782 -4.53 23.66 -7.99
C GLY A 782 -5.81 23.78 -8.81
N SER A 783 -6.90 23.16 -8.33
CA SER A 783 -8.22 23.07 -8.99
C SER A 783 -8.88 24.43 -9.28
N ARG A 784 -8.49 25.47 -8.55
CA ARG A 784 -8.97 26.85 -8.72
C ARG A 784 -8.27 27.60 -9.87
N THR A 785 -7.11 27.12 -10.31
CA THR A 785 -6.40 27.67 -11.46
C THR A 785 -7.15 27.36 -12.76
N GLU A 786 -6.91 28.15 -13.82
CA GLU A 786 -7.55 27.87 -15.12
C GLU A 786 -7.17 26.50 -15.67
N GLU A 787 -5.87 26.15 -15.59
CA GLU A 787 -5.35 24.87 -16.07
C GLU A 787 -5.90 23.70 -15.23
N GLY A 788 -6.02 23.88 -13.90
CA GLY A 788 -6.62 22.87 -13.01
C GLY A 788 -8.07 22.57 -13.35
N LYS A 789 -8.87 23.58 -13.74
CA LYS A 789 -10.25 23.38 -14.21
C LYS A 789 -10.32 22.59 -15.51
N ILE A 790 -9.40 22.85 -16.46
CA ILE A 790 -9.30 22.10 -17.72
C ILE A 790 -9.00 20.64 -17.42
N ARG A 791 -7.99 20.38 -16.59
CA ARG A 791 -7.55 19.04 -16.22
C ARG A 791 -8.64 18.24 -15.48
N ALA A 792 -9.32 18.86 -14.52
CA ALA A 792 -10.46 18.24 -13.82
C ALA A 792 -11.64 17.96 -14.77
N ALA A 793 -11.90 18.86 -15.73
CA ALA A 793 -12.93 18.67 -16.74
C ALA A 793 -12.59 17.52 -17.71
N ALA A 794 -11.31 17.34 -18.07
CA ALA A 794 -10.87 16.25 -18.94
C ALA A 794 -11.28 14.88 -18.36
N VAL A 795 -11.07 14.66 -17.06
CA VAL A 795 -11.54 13.45 -16.36
C VAL A 795 -13.06 13.31 -16.42
N THR A 796 -13.77 14.41 -16.20
CA THR A 796 -15.25 14.43 -16.19
C THR A 796 -15.84 14.04 -17.54
N TYR A 797 -15.21 14.47 -18.64
CA TYR A 797 -15.64 14.17 -20.00
C TYR A 797 -14.97 12.93 -20.61
N GLY A 798 -14.09 12.25 -19.87
CA GLY A 798 -13.39 11.06 -20.34
C GLY A 798 -12.37 11.33 -21.45
N VAL A 799 -11.78 12.53 -21.50
CA VAL A 799 -10.74 12.91 -22.47
C VAL A 799 -9.36 12.66 -21.85
N PRO A 800 -8.51 11.80 -22.45
CA PRO A 800 -7.15 11.57 -21.98
C PRO A 800 -6.35 12.88 -21.89
N CYS A 801 -5.67 13.07 -20.76
CA CYS A 801 -4.88 14.27 -20.46
C CYS A 801 -3.50 13.89 -19.94
N VAL A 802 -2.46 14.26 -20.69
CA VAL A 802 -1.06 14.01 -20.34
C VAL A 802 -0.43 15.30 -19.83
N THR A 803 0.23 15.23 -18.66
CA THR A 803 0.65 16.43 -17.92
C THR A 803 2.16 16.67 -17.87
N THR A 804 2.96 15.77 -18.45
CA THR A 804 4.43 15.86 -18.47
C THR A 804 4.93 15.89 -19.91
N LEU A 805 6.04 16.60 -20.16
CA LEU A 805 6.62 16.67 -21.50
C LEU A 805 7.09 15.28 -21.98
N PRO A 806 7.85 14.51 -21.18
CA PRO A 806 8.21 13.13 -21.54
C PRO A 806 7.01 12.23 -21.84
N GLY A 807 5.95 12.32 -21.02
CA GLY A 807 4.72 11.57 -21.25
C GLY A 807 4.04 11.96 -22.57
N CYS A 808 4.02 13.24 -22.92
CA CYS A 808 3.49 13.69 -24.22
C CYS A 808 4.29 13.08 -25.38
N ILE A 809 5.62 13.07 -25.29
CA ILE A 809 6.50 12.47 -26.31
C ILE A 809 6.27 10.96 -26.42
N ALA A 810 6.18 10.25 -25.29
CA ALA A 810 5.89 8.81 -25.25
C ALA A 810 4.51 8.50 -25.86
N MET A 811 3.49 9.32 -25.57
CA MET A 811 2.16 9.18 -26.14
C MET A 811 2.13 9.40 -27.65
N VAL A 812 2.89 10.36 -28.20
CA VAL A 812 3.02 10.52 -29.66
C VAL A 812 3.65 9.28 -30.30
N ARG A 813 4.67 8.68 -29.70
CA ARG A 813 5.27 7.42 -30.19
C ARG A 813 4.26 6.27 -30.18
N ALA A 814 3.45 6.16 -29.13
CA ALA A 814 2.38 5.16 -29.07
C ALA A 814 1.28 5.38 -30.12
N LEU A 815 0.90 6.64 -30.38
CA LEU A 815 -0.05 7.01 -31.44
C LEU A 815 0.49 6.62 -32.82
N GLN A 816 1.76 6.90 -33.11
CA GLN A 816 2.43 6.47 -34.34
C GLN A 816 2.40 4.96 -34.49
N PHE A 817 2.83 4.23 -33.44
CA PHE A 817 2.83 2.78 -33.45
C PHE A 817 1.44 2.20 -33.74
N GLN A 818 0.41 2.70 -33.06
CA GLN A 818 -0.97 2.22 -33.22
C GLN A 818 -1.58 2.56 -34.58
N HIS A 819 -1.17 3.67 -35.19
CA HIS A 819 -1.55 4.02 -36.56
C HIS A 819 -0.96 3.02 -37.57
N GLU A 820 0.32 2.67 -37.42
CA GLU A 820 1.01 1.69 -38.28
C GLU A 820 0.55 0.25 -38.03
N HIS A 821 0.16 -0.08 -36.79
CA HIS A 821 -0.19 -1.42 -36.34
C HIS A 821 -1.60 -1.46 -35.74
N PRO A 822 -2.65 -1.49 -36.59
CA PRO A 822 -4.04 -1.34 -36.13
C PRO A 822 -4.58 -2.54 -35.35
N SER A 823 -3.88 -3.67 -35.34
CA SER A 823 -4.29 -4.88 -34.62
C SER A 823 -3.31 -5.20 -33.48
N PRO A 824 -3.78 -5.42 -32.25
CA PRO A 824 -2.90 -5.72 -31.14
C PRO A 824 -2.30 -7.14 -31.30
N VAL A 825 -0.98 -7.25 -31.11
CA VAL A 825 -0.30 -8.54 -31.00
C VAL A 825 -0.31 -8.98 -29.54
N VAL A 826 -0.83 -10.17 -29.25
CA VAL A 826 -0.91 -10.75 -27.90
C VAL A 826 -0.04 -12.00 -27.81
N LYS A 827 0.62 -12.18 -26.66
CA LYS A 827 1.42 -13.37 -26.30
C LYS A 827 1.16 -13.70 -24.83
N ALA A 828 1.16 -14.98 -24.45
CA ALA A 828 1.03 -15.37 -23.06
C ALA A 828 2.33 -15.06 -22.30
N LEU A 829 2.26 -14.92 -20.97
CA LEU A 829 3.46 -14.66 -20.16
C LEU A 829 4.50 -15.79 -20.28
N GLN A 830 4.04 -17.03 -20.44
CA GLN A 830 4.87 -18.21 -20.65
C GLN A 830 5.63 -18.15 -21.98
N ASP A 831 5.04 -17.54 -23.02
CA ASP A 831 5.68 -17.40 -24.33
C ASP A 831 6.83 -16.38 -24.31
N TRP A 832 6.77 -15.40 -23.41
CA TRP A 832 7.86 -14.47 -23.16
C TRP A 832 9.02 -15.09 -22.37
N HIS A 833 8.72 -16.15 -21.60
CA HIS A 833 9.64 -16.83 -20.70
C HIS A 833 9.67 -18.35 -20.95
N PRO A 834 9.99 -18.82 -22.16
CA PRO A 834 9.85 -20.24 -22.53
C PRO A 834 10.83 -21.18 -21.81
N ASN A 835 11.88 -20.62 -21.19
CA ASN A 835 12.93 -21.35 -20.50
C ASN A 835 12.83 -21.27 -18.97
N ASN A 836 11.82 -20.57 -18.42
CA ASN A 836 11.58 -20.46 -16.97
C ASN A 836 10.64 -21.53 -16.43
#